data_AF-A0A7C8QG61-F1
#
_entry.id   AF-A0A7C8QG61-F1
#
_cell.length_a   1.000
_cell.length_b   1.000
_cell.length_c   1.000
_cell.angle_alpha   90.00
_cell.angle_beta   90.00
_cell.angle_gamma   90.00
#
_symmetry.space_group_name_H-M   'P 1'
#
loop_
_entity.id
_entity.type
_entity.pdbx_description
1 polymer ?
#
loop_
_entity_poly.entity_id
_entity_poly.type
_entity_poly.pdbx_seq_one_letter_code
_entity_poly.pdbx_strand_id
1 'polypeptide(L)'
;MGKFEEMSSDSWTPRDAHQRLFRRHASDLFDESDTDVECLRVLPNHQHLQQHKINDSSLKELRGILEENQVQANEIFYIIRQKNTLSRLKISEQGLRLIIDAHNLSTRFLRVVTSFGWRRNDEHRAWDGYYTSPTRPRPPPRNSMRQVGVCQQRTVCNNKKHSIWVLLQPSKYVYEELKDTLERRLQNQNTTPSVEDSCSLHLDILESLASSWAEYVEWSWGEVESQDDKATLPGLRFPTEKDLEDLFEAAQKVQRVRRRLLRALSVLDSNYALADGIAAHFPDILTTRIANYKAEIQSHRRNILLMTEHLKETSYLLFNILSFRNDKFSLEGNQAMQQSLSLMGTIAQQGRQDSTTLKLLSMIATLYLPASLVATIFSSNLIELKSDENGGDRFHSRYTVYIKMKFTSIFFTAALTATSLGNPLPEDDHHMVQKRATSCTVSAYSSVSSAKSACTSITLSNIAVPAGQTLDLTGLKSGQVITFAGRTTFGYKEWEGPLVSVSGTGVKIIGASGSVLDGEGARWWDGKGGNGGKTKPKFFAAHSLKSSSIASVTIKDAPVQVFSFSSATSVTVTKPTIDNKNGDTNSLGHNTDAFDIGNSDHITIDGATVYNQDDCLAINSGTNIIFTNGYCSGGHGLSIGSVGGRSNNVVDTVTISNSQIVNSDNGVRVKTVSGATGSVTGVTYSNVKLSGIKKYGIVIQQDYENGSPTGTPTNGVKIDKLKLTGVTGTVASSATNVYILCGSGSCTNWTWSGVSVTGGKTSAKCTNVPSVAKC
;
A
#
# COMPACT_ATOMS: atom_id res chain seq x y z
N MET A 1 -24.56 -30.79 -51.85
CA MET A 1 -25.06 -31.72 -50.81
C MET A 1 -23.91 -32.60 -50.36
N GLY A 2 -23.02 -32.06 -49.52
CA GLY A 2 -22.07 -32.84 -48.72
C GLY A 2 -22.62 -32.87 -47.30
N LYS A 3 -22.76 -34.06 -46.72
CA LYS A 3 -23.29 -34.24 -45.36
C LYS A 3 -22.45 -33.41 -44.38
N PHE A 4 -23.11 -32.55 -43.58
CA PHE A 4 -22.59 -32.15 -42.29
C PHE A 4 -22.53 -33.40 -41.42
N GLU A 5 -21.43 -34.17 -41.54
CA GLU A 5 -21.05 -35.09 -40.49
C GLU A 5 -20.83 -34.27 -39.22
N GLU A 6 -21.34 -34.78 -38.09
CA GLU A 6 -21.05 -34.25 -36.78
C GLU A 6 -19.53 -34.17 -36.61
N MET A 7 -18.95 -33.01 -36.91
CA MET A 7 -17.58 -32.70 -36.54
C MET A 7 -17.53 -32.74 -35.03
N SER A 8 -16.99 -33.83 -34.50
CA SER A 8 -16.62 -33.99 -33.11
C SER A 8 -15.89 -32.74 -32.63
N SER A 9 -16.19 -32.28 -31.42
CA SER A 9 -15.64 -31.11 -30.72
C SER A 9 -14.11 -31.09 -30.51
N ASP A 10 -13.37 -32.00 -31.15
CA ASP A 10 -12.00 -32.39 -30.82
C ASP A 10 -10.97 -32.12 -31.93
N SER A 11 -11.30 -31.36 -32.98
CA SER A 11 -10.30 -30.89 -33.96
C SER A 11 -9.35 -29.80 -33.42
N TRP A 12 -9.58 -29.34 -32.19
CA TRP A 12 -8.80 -28.29 -31.53
C TRP A 12 -7.85 -28.89 -30.48
N THR A 13 -6.60 -29.18 -30.85
CA THR A 13 -5.62 -29.74 -29.89
C THR A 13 -5.33 -28.75 -28.75
N PRO A 14 -5.34 -29.15 -27.45
CA PRO A 14 -5.26 -28.25 -26.29
C PRO A 14 -3.93 -27.50 -26.07
N ARG A 15 -3.05 -27.37 -27.06
CA ARG A 15 -1.70 -26.81 -26.87
C ARG A 15 -1.69 -25.29 -26.66
N ASP A 16 -2.69 -24.55 -27.14
CA ASP A 16 -2.73 -23.09 -27.06
C ASP A 16 -3.33 -22.54 -25.75
N ALA A 17 -2.60 -21.63 -25.09
CA ALA A 17 -3.02 -21.01 -23.83
C ALA A 17 -4.37 -20.27 -23.93
N HIS A 18 -4.72 -19.72 -25.09
CA HIS A 18 -5.96 -18.97 -25.31
C HIS A 18 -7.20 -19.88 -25.28
N GLN A 19 -7.10 -21.09 -25.80
CA GLN A 19 -8.20 -22.05 -25.81
C GLN A 19 -8.49 -22.60 -24.42
N ARG A 20 -7.44 -22.85 -23.63
CA ARG A 20 -7.59 -23.29 -22.22
C ARG A 20 -8.22 -22.19 -21.36
N LEU A 21 -7.82 -20.93 -21.56
CA LEU A 21 -8.40 -19.79 -20.87
C LEU A 21 -9.88 -19.59 -21.26
N PHE A 22 -10.19 -19.69 -22.55
CA PHE A 22 -11.54 -19.57 -23.09
C PHE A 22 -12.49 -20.65 -22.53
N ARG A 23 -12.09 -21.93 -22.57
CA ARG A 23 -12.90 -23.05 -22.04
C ARG A 23 -13.17 -22.95 -20.54
N ARG A 24 -12.20 -22.46 -19.76
CA ARG A 24 -12.33 -22.35 -18.29
C ARG A 24 -13.44 -21.41 -17.85
N HIS A 25 -13.80 -20.44 -18.70
CA HIS A 25 -14.64 -19.32 -18.34
C HIS A 25 -15.75 -19.06 -19.37
N ALA A 26 -16.05 -20.03 -20.24
CA ALA A 26 -17.06 -19.90 -21.28
C ALA A 26 -18.45 -19.58 -20.70
N SER A 27 -18.80 -20.21 -19.57
CA SER A 27 -20.04 -19.94 -18.82
C SER A 27 -20.19 -18.49 -18.35
N ASP A 28 -19.09 -17.77 -18.22
CA ASP A 28 -19.06 -16.40 -17.74
C ASP A 28 -19.16 -15.38 -18.89
N LEU A 29 -18.84 -15.82 -20.11
CA LEU A 29 -18.84 -15.01 -21.33
C LEU A 29 -20.10 -15.15 -22.18
N PHE A 30 -20.69 -16.35 -22.23
CA PHE A 30 -21.75 -16.69 -23.18
C PHE A 30 -23.10 -16.90 -22.51
N ASP A 31 -24.14 -16.43 -23.15
CA ASP A 31 -25.51 -16.78 -22.79
C ASP A 31 -25.90 -18.04 -23.57
N GLU A 32 -25.77 -19.19 -22.91
CA GLU A 32 -26.09 -20.49 -23.51
C GLU A 32 -27.59 -20.65 -23.84
N SER A 33 -28.44 -19.73 -23.38
CA SER A 33 -29.91 -19.80 -23.53
C SER A 33 -30.50 -18.80 -24.52
N ASP A 34 -29.72 -17.83 -25.01
CA ASP A 34 -30.23 -16.73 -25.84
C ASP A 34 -29.25 -16.36 -26.96
N THR A 35 -29.73 -16.42 -28.21
CA THR A 35 -28.97 -16.14 -29.43
C THR A 35 -29.52 -14.87 -30.08
N ASP A 36 -28.68 -13.85 -30.26
CA ASP A 36 -28.97 -12.62 -31.01
C ASP A 36 -27.78 -12.34 -31.92
N VAL A 37 -27.74 -13.09 -33.03
CA VAL A 37 -26.73 -13.00 -34.07
C VAL A 37 -27.38 -12.52 -35.35
N GLU A 38 -26.76 -11.56 -36.01
CA GLU A 38 -27.26 -11.01 -37.27
C GLU A 38 -26.21 -11.14 -38.36
N CYS A 39 -26.60 -11.69 -39.51
CA CYS A 39 -25.75 -11.92 -40.66
C CYS A 39 -26.10 -10.92 -41.77
N LEU A 40 -25.16 -10.06 -42.12
CA LEU A 40 -25.26 -9.19 -43.30
C LEU A 40 -24.41 -9.78 -44.44
N ARG A 41 -24.95 -9.82 -45.66
CA ARG A 41 -24.27 -10.39 -46.83
C ARG A 41 -24.29 -9.42 -48.01
N VAL A 42 -23.12 -9.24 -48.62
CA VAL A 42 -22.93 -8.50 -49.87
C VAL A 42 -22.71 -9.51 -51.01
N LEU A 43 -23.70 -9.65 -51.90
CA LEU A 43 -23.66 -10.62 -53.00
C LEU A 43 -22.80 -10.14 -54.19
N PRO A 44 -22.25 -11.06 -55.00
CA PRO A 44 -21.36 -10.76 -56.14
C PRO A 44 -21.93 -9.82 -57.20
N ASN A 45 -23.27 -9.75 -57.34
CA ASN A 45 -23.93 -8.89 -58.31
C ASN A 45 -24.26 -7.49 -57.77
N HIS A 46 -23.93 -7.20 -56.51
CA HIS A 46 -23.97 -5.86 -55.87
C HIS A 46 -25.34 -5.13 -55.90
N GLN A 47 -26.47 -5.82 -56.06
CA GLN A 47 -27.78 -5.16 -56.20
C GLN A 47 -28.49 -4.83 -54.88
N HIS A 48 -28.21 -5.54 -53.77
CA HIS A 48 -28.84 -5.29 -52.46
C HIS A 48 -28.08 -5.94 -51.30
N LEU A 49 -28.16 -5.34 -50.11
CA LEU A 49 -27.66 -5.89 -48.84
C LEU A 49 -28.68 -6.90 -48.30
N GLN A 50 -28.29 -8.16 -48.11
CA GLN A 50 -29.16 -9.15 -47.47
C GLN A 50 -28.91 -9.20 -45.97
N GLN A 51 -29.99 -9.21 -45.19
CA GLN A 51 -29.97 -9.21 -43.72
C GLN A 51 -30.73 -10.44 -43.21
N HIS A 52 -30.08 -11.27 -42.40
CA HIS A 52 -30.67 -12.45 -41.77
C HIS A 52 -30.45 -12.39 -40.26
N LYS A 53 -31.53 -12.41 -39.48
CA LYS A 53 -31.45 -12.41 -38.01
C LYS A 53 -31.65 -13.82 -37.49
N ILE A 54 -30.66 -14.30 -36.75
CA ILE A 54 -30.60 -15.64 -36.17
C ILE A 54 -30.98 -15.53 -34.70
N ASN A 55 -32.13 -16.11 -34.34
CA ASN A 55 -32.58 -16.20 -32.95
C ASN A 55 -32.68 -17.65 -32.45
N ASP A 56 -32.27 -18.62 -33.28
CA ASP A 56 -32.32 -20.04 -32.97
C ASP A 56 -31.19 -20.46 -32.00
N SER A 57 -31.57 -20.78 -30.75
CA SER A 57 -30.66 -21.33 -29.75
C SER A 57 -30.20 -22.76 -30.07
N SER A 58 -30.89 -23.48 -30.97
CA SER A 58 -30.51 -24.83 -31.41
C SER A 58 -29.41 -24.87 -32.47
N LEU A 59 -28.93 -23.69 -32.90
CA LEU A 59 -27.85 -23.50 -33.88
C LEU A 59 -28.14 -24.06 -35.29
N LYS A 60 -29.37 -24.55 -35.57
CA LYS A 60 -29.72 -25.13 -36.89
C LYS A 60 -29.76 -24.05 -37.96
N GLU A 61 -30.39 -22.92 -37.65
CA GLU A 61 -30.43 -21.75 -38.54
C GLU A 61 -29.02 -21.22 -38.85
N LEU A 62 -28.16 -21.15 -37.83
CA LEU A 62 -26.77 -20.73 -38.00
C LEU A 62 -25.99 -21.69 -38.92
N ARG A 63 -26.14 -23.01 -38.76
CA ARG A 63 -25.48 -24.00 -39.64
C ARG A 63 -25.93 -23.85 -41.10
N GLY A 64 -27.24 -23.72 -41.34
CA GLY A 64 -27.76 -23.51 -42.69
C GLY A 64 -27.21 -22.23 -43.34
N ILE A 65 -27.12 -21.14 -42.58
CA ILE A 65 -26.53 -19.87 -43.05
C ILE A 65 -25.03 -20.03 -43.36
N LEU A 66 -24.28 -20.76 -42.53
CA LEU A 66 -22.86 -21.02 -42.75
C LEU A 66 -22.63 -21.85 -44.03
N GLU A 67 -23.48 -22.83 -44.29
CA GLU A 67 -23.47 -23.64 -45.53
C GLU A 67 -23.68 -22.80 -46.78
N GLU A 68 -24.71 -21.95 -46.79
CA GLU A 68 -25.01 -21.04 -47.90
C GLU A 68 -23.87 -20.05 -48.16
N ASN A 69 -23.29 -19.53 -47.10
CA ASN A 69 -22.24 -18.51 -47.14
C ASN A 69 -20.92 -18.99 -47.73
N GLN A 70 -20.64 -20.30 -47.73
CA GLN A 70 -19.45 -20.85 -48.39
C GLN A 70 -19.52 -20.76 -49.93
N VAL A 71 -20.71 -20.49 -50.50
CA VAL A 71 -20.93 -20.62 -51.95
C VAL A 71 -21.14 -19.28 -52.66
N GLN A 72 -21.63 -18.22 -51.99
CA GLN A 72 -22.32 -17.13 -52.71
C GLN A 72 -22.04 -15.65 -52.33
N ALA A 73 -21.18 -15.29 -51.37
CA ALA A 73 -21.05 -13.86 -50.94
C ALA A 73 -19.60 -13.33 -50.96
N ASN A 74 -19.41 -12.06 -51.36
CA ASN A 74 -18.10 -11.39 -51.42
C ASN A 74 -17.70 -10.81 -50.05
N GLU A 75 -18.64 -10.26 -49.29
CA GLU A 75 -18.43 -9.80 -47.91
C GLU A 75 -19.56 -10.29 -47.00
N ILE A 76 -19.20 -10.81 -45.83
CA ILE A 76 -20.14 -11.32 -44.83
C ILE A 76 -19.81 -10.74 -43.47
N PHE A 77 -20.82 -10.24 -42.76
CA PHE A 77 -20.71 -9.72 -41.40
C PHE A 77 -21.54 -10.56 -40.45
N TYR A 78 -20.93 -11.09 -39.39
CA TYR A 78 -21.61 -11.67 -38.24
C TYR A 78 -21.60 -10.65 -37.10
N ILE A 79 -22.77 -10.14 -36.76
CA ILE A 79 -23.00 -9.15 -35.71
C ILE A 79 -23.54 -9.89 -34.49
N ILE A 80 -22.72 -9.99 -33.44
CA ILE A 80 -23.08 -10.69 -32.20
C ILE A 80 -23.38 -9.63 -31.14
N ARG A 81 -24.65 -9.53 -30.72
CA ARG A 81 -25.07 -8.47 -29.81
C ARG A 81 -24.90 -8.84 -28.34
N GLN A 82 -24.85 -7.80 -27.51
CA GLN A 82 -24.86 -7.90 -26.06
C GLN A 82 -25.38 -6.57 -25.48
N LYS A 83 -26.16 -6.68 -24.40
CA LYS A 83 -26.97 -5.57 -23.84
C LYS A 83 -26.10 -4.38 -23.36
N ASN A 84 -24.97 -4.66 -22.72
CA ASN A 84 -23.96 -3.69 -22.28
C ASN A 84 -22.60 -4.38 -22.14
N THR A 85 -21.50 -3.64 -21.94
CA THR A 85 -20.11 -4.15 -21.98
C THR A 85 -19.84 -5.31 -21.03
N LEU A 86 -20.65 -5.47 -19.99
CA LEU A 86 -20.46 -6.45 -18.92
C LEU A 86 -21.52 -7.57 -18.95
N SER A 87 -22.40 -7.61 -19.97
CA SER A 87 -23.38 -8.69 -20.13
C SER A 87 -22.73 -9.93 -20.75
N ARG A 88 -23.43 -11.06 -20.82
CA ARG A 88 -22.93 -12.19 -21.64
C ARG A 88 -23.22 -11.94 -23.12
N LEU A 89 -22.36 -12.45 -24.00
CA LEU A 89 -22.58 -12.45 -25.44
C LEU A 89 -23.81 -13.30 -25.76
N LYS A 90 -24.71 -12.78 -26.60
CA LYS A 90 -25.94 -13.46 -27.00
C LYS A 90 -25.67 -14.45 -28.13
N ILE A 91 -24.84 -15.43 -27.81
CA ILE A 91 -24.48 -16.59 -28.63
C ILE A 91 -23.92 -17.64 -27.66
N SER A 92 -24.13 -18.92 -27.92
CA SER A 92 -23.48 -19.99 -27.16
C SER A 92 -21.99 -20.12 -27.52
N GLU A 93 -21.20 -20.74 -26.63
CA GLU A 93 -19.80 -21.08 -26.94
C GLU A 93 -19.72 -21.88 -28.26
N GLN A 94 -20.62 -22.85 -28.41
CA GLN A 94 -20.67 -23.71 -29.59
C GLN A 94 -21.06 -22.93 -30.85
N GLY A 95 -21.98 -21.97 -30.76
CA GLY A 95 -22.36 -21.10 -31.87
C GLY A 95 -21.19 -20.25 -32.37
N LEU A 96 -20.41 -19.65 -31.46
CA LEU A 96 -19.22 -18.89 -31.85
C LEU A 96 -18.15 -19.79 -32.49
N ARG A 97 -17.96 -21.00 -31.95
CA ARG A 97 -17.02 -21.98 -32.53
C ARG A 97 -17.40 -22.36 -33.96
N LEU A 98 -18.68 -22.57 -34.24
CA LEU A 98 -19.15 -22.85 -35.60
C LEU A 98 -18.75 -21.74 -36.58
N ILE A 99 -18.87 -20.47 -36.18
CA ILE A 99 -18.44 -19.33 -37.02
C ILE A 99 -16.92 -19.34 -37.23
N ILE A 100 -16.15 -19.58 -36.17
CA ILE A 100 -14.67 -19.65 -36.23
C ILE A 100 -14.22 -20.78 -37.16
N ASP A 101 -14.80 -21.97 -37.00
CA ASP A 101 -14.45 -23.17 -37.77
C ASP A 101 -14.83 -23.03 -39.24
N ALA A 102 -16.06 -22.56 -39.52
CA ALA A 102 -16.57 -22.43 -40.89
C ALA A 102 -15.76 -21.46 -41.75
N HIS A 103 -15.16 -20.44 -41.14
CA HIS A 103 -14.39 -19.40 -41.83
C HIS A 103 -12.88 -19.44 -41.54
N ASN A 104 -12.40 -20.47 -40.83
CA ASN A 104 -11.00 -20.62 -40.42
C ASN A 104 -10.42 -19.36 -39.75
N LEU A 105 -11.19 -18.75 -38.83
CA LEU A 105 -10.78 -17.53 -38.13
C LEU A 105 -9.59 -17.82 -37.20
N SER A 106 -8.65 -16.88 -37.10
CA SER A 106 -7.48 -17.02 -36.23
C SER A 106 -7.87 -17.26 -34.77
N THR A 107 -7.26 -18.25 -34.14
CA THR A 107 -7.44 -18.59 -32.71
C THR A 107 -7.10 -17.42 -31.78
N ARG A 108 -6.31 -16.47 -32.26
CA ARG A 108 -5.99 -15.22 -31.56
C ARG A 108 -7.23 -14.36 -31.33
N PHE A 109 -8.27 -14.50 -32.14
CA PHE A 109 -9.56 -13.83 -31.94
C PHE A 109 -10.18 -14.18 -30.59
N LEU A 110 -9.94 -15.39 -30.06
CA LEU A 110 -10.40 -15.75 -28.72
C LEU A 110 -9.82 -14.81 -27.65
N ARG A 111 -8.62 -14.22 -27.84
CA ARG A 111 -8.08 -13.21 -26.92
C ARG A 111 -8.97 -11.97 -26.86
N VAL A 112 -9.50 -11.53 -28.01
CA VAL A 112 -10.43 -10.42 -28.10
C VAL A 112 -11.71 -10.75 -27.34
N VAL A 113 -12.25 -11.96 -27.53
CA VAL A 113 -13.45 -12.42 -26.81
C VAL A 113 -13.20 -12.46 -25.29
N THR A 114 -12.05 -12.98 -24.84
CA THR A 114 -11.69 -13.01 -23.41
C THR A 114 -11.42 -11.63 -22.80
N SER A 115 -11.17 -10.60 -23.63
CA SER A 115 -10.85 -9.25 -23.14
C SER A 115 -12.07 -8.49 -22.60
N PHE A 116 -13.28 -8.97 -22.91
CA PHE A 116 -14.53 -8.46 -22.35
C PHE A 116 -14.72 -8.83 -20.87
N GLY A 117 -13.85 -9.69 -20.31
CA GLY A 117 -13.77 -9.98 -18.88
C GLY A 117 -14.61 -11.17 -18.41
N TRP A 118 -14.28 -11.71 -17.24
CA TRP A 118 -14.89 -12.89 -16.64
C TRP A 118 -15.71 -12.49 -15.41
N ARG A 119 -16.97 -12.94 -15.31
CA ARG A 119 -17.82 -12.68 -14.16
C ARG A 119 -17.99 -13.90 -13.26
N ARG A 120 -18.00 -13.68 -11.95
CA ARG A 120 -18.43 -14.69 -10.96
C ARG A 120 -19.82 -14.33 -10.42
N ASN A 121 -20.59 -15.34 -9.99
CA ASN A 121 -22.00 -15.19 -9.57
C ASN A 121 -22.22 -14.20 -8.39
N ASP A 122 -21.18 -13.90 -7.62
CA ASP A 122 -21.14 -12.96 -6.49
C ASP A 122 -20.98 -11.48 -6.91
N GLU A 123 -20.58 -11.20 -8.15
CA GLU A 123 -20.39 -9.83 -8.66
C GLU A 123 -21.70 -9.14 -9.06
N HIS A 124 -22.83 -9.85 -9.05
CA HIS A 124 -24.15 -9.25 -9.28
C HIS A 124 -24.52 -8.22 -8.21
N ARG A 125 -24.07 -8.39 -6.95
CA ARG A 125 -24.40 -7.48 -5.83
C ARG A 125 -23.32 -6.44 -5.51
N ALA A 126 -22.05 -6.70 -5.88
CA ALA A 126 -20.95 -5.75 -5.64
C ALA A 126 -20.98 -4.54 -6.59
N TRP A 127 -21.78 -4.63 -7.66
CA TRP A 127 -21.94 -3.60 -8.69
C TRP A 127 -23.38 -3.08 -8.81
N ASP A 128 -24.26 -3.38 -7.84
CA ASP A 128 -25.67 -2.96 -7.75
C ASP A 128 -25.84 -1.44 -7.47
N GLY A 129 -25.11 -0.62 -8.22
CA GLY A 129 -25.31 0.82 -8.31
C GLY A 129 -25.91 1.29 -9.64
N TYR A 130 -26.21 0.42 -10.61
CA TYR A 130 -26.78 0.84 -11.89
C TYR A 130 -27.89 -0.09 -12.41
N TYR A 131 -29.09 0.49 -12.46
CA TYR A 131 -30.37 0.00 -13.00
C TYR A 131 -31.35 -0.67 -12.04
N THR A 132 -32.12 0.15 -11.34
CA THR A 132 -33.51 -0.17 -10.99
C THR A 132 -34.45 0.91 -11.54
N SER A 133 -35.17 0.60 -12.63
CA SER A 133 -36.60 0.92 -12.83
C SER A 133 -36.97 0.78 -14.31
N PRO A 134 -38.06 0.05 -14.68
CA PRO A 134 -38.46 -0.17 -16.07
C PRO A 134 -39.26 0.97 -16.72
N THR A 135 -39.53 2.09 -16.03
CA THR A 135 -40.65 2.97 -16.40
C THR A 135 -40.30 4.32 -17.02
N ARG A 136 -39.05 4.59 -17.41
CA ARG A 136 -38.72 5.79 -18.22
C ARG A 136 -37.59 5.54 -19.22
N PRO A 137 -37.66 6.08 -20.45
CA PRO A 137 -36.52 6.07 -21.37
C PRO A 137 -35.46 7.01 -20.82
N ARG A 138 -34.45 6.46 -20.14
CA ARG A 138 -33.23 7.18 -19.75
C ARG A 138 -32.13 6.87 -20.78
N PRO A 139 -31.19 7.81 -21.02
CA PRO A 139 -30.02 7.57 -21.87
C PRO A 139 -29.20 6.37 -21.38
N PRO A 140 -28.39 5.75 -22.26
CA PRO A 140 -27.62 4.54 -21.96
C PRO A 140 -26.72 4.72 -20.72
N PRO A 141 -26.22 3.62 -20.11
CA PRO A 141 -25.56 3.70 -18.81
C PRO A 141 -24.36 4.62 -18.86
N ARG A 142 -24.48 5.78 -18.20
CA ARG A 142 -23.47 6.86 -18.18
C ARG A 142 -22.13 6.44 -17.54
N ASN A 143 -21.97 5.16 -17.16
CA ASN A 143 -20.89 4.67 -16.31
C ASN A 143 -20.03 3.55 -16.91
N SER A 144 -20.25 3.14 -18.16
CA SER A 144 -19.45 2.10 -18.81
C SER A 144 -19.12 2.49 -20.26
N MET A 145 -17.84 2.51 -20.60
CA MET A 145 -17.40 2.60 -21.98
C MET A 145 -17.76 1.30 -22.69
N ARG A 146 -18.34 1.40 -23.90
CA ARG A 146 -18.66 0.24 -24.73
C ARG A 146 -17.40 -0.21 -25.46
N GLN A 147 -17.07 -1.49 -25.31
CA GLN A 147 -16.03 -2.14 -26.11
C GLN A 147 -16.71 -2.82 -27.31
N VAL A 148 -16.07 -2.76 -28.47
CA VAL A 148 -16.53 -3.46 -29.68
C VAL A 148 -15.37 -4.30 -30.17
N GLY A 149 -15.61 -5.60 -30.32
CA GLY A 149 -14.62 -6.54 -30.81
C GLY A 149 -14.76 -6.63 -32.32
N VAL A 150 -13.69 -6.44 -33.07
CA VAL A 150 -13.70 -6.54 -34.53
C VAL A 150 -12.69 -7.59 -34.96
N CYS A 151 -13.13 -8.55 -35.76
CA CYS A 151 -12.26 -9.50 -36.42
C CYS A 151 -12.56 -9.52 -37.91
N GLN A 152 -11.52 -9.41 -38.73
CA GLN A 152 -11.62 -9.61 -40.16
C GLN A 152 -10.71 -10.77 -40.55
N GLN A 153 -11.27 -11.74 -41.28
CA GLN A 153 -10.52 -12.74 -42.00
C GLN A 153 -10.71 -12.51 -43.49
N ARG A 154 -9.61 -12.30 -44.21
CA ARG A 154 -9.63 -12.09 -45.64
C ARG A 154 -9.00 -13.29 -46.35
N THR A 155 -9.69 -13.81 -47.36
CA THR A 155 -9.25 -14.95 -48.14
C THR A 155 -9.19 -14.57 -49.63
N VAL A 156 -8.11 -14.97 -50.30
CA VAL A 156 -7.91 -14.74 -51.75
C VAL A 156 -7.80 -16.10 -52.43
N CYS A 157 -8.84 -16.51 -53.18
CA CYS A 157 -8.88 -17.78 -53.89
C CYS A 157 -9.33 -17.56 -55.35
N ASN A 158 -8.57 -18.04 -56.33
CA ASN A 158 -8.91 -17.96 -57.78
C ASN A 158 -9.38 -16.57 -58.24
N ASN A 159 -8.63 -15.50 -57.90
CA ASN A 159 -8.96 -14.10 -58.16
C ASN A 159 -10.29 -13.57 -57.55
N LYS A 160 -11.02 -14.38 -56.78
CA LYS A 160 -12.15 -13.94 -55.96
C LYS A 160 -11.67 -13.63 -54.54
N LYS A 161 -11.97 -12.43 -54.08
CA LYS A 161 -11.59 -11.93 -52.75
C LYS A 161 -12.83 -11.96 -51.86
N HIS A 162 -12.74 -12.68 -50.75
CA HIS A 162 -13.83 -12.81 -49.78
C HIS A 162 -13.37 -12.28 -48.42
N SER A 163 -14.18 -11.44 -47.80
CA SER A 163 -13.92 -10.90 -46.46
C SER A 163 -15.02 -11.32 -45.48
N ILE A 164 -14.62 -11.97 -44.39
CA ILE A 164 -15.49 -12.34 -43.29
C ILE A 164 -15.21 -11.41 -42.11
N TRP A 165 -16.26 -10.79 -41.59
CA TRP A 165 -16.21 -9.88 -40.46
C TRP A 165 -17.01 -10.45 -39.31
N VAL A 166 -16.46 -10.37 -38.10
CA VAL A 166 -17.18 -10.66 -36.86
C VAL A 166 -17.11 -9.42 -35.99
N LEU A 167 -18.27 -8.84 -35.69
CA LEU A 167 -18.39 -7.71 -34.78
C LEU A 167 -19.07 -8.17 -33.50
N LEU A 168 -18.35 -8.05 -32.40
CA LEU A 168 -18.83 -8.33 -31.06
C LEU A 168 -19.32 -7.03 -30.43
N GLN A 169 -20.58 -7.03 -30.02
CA GLN A 169 -21.20 -5.97 -29.23
C GLN A 169 -21.19 -4.56 -29.86
N PRO A 170 -21.35 -4.38 -31.19
CA PRO A 170 -21.46 -3.03 -31.73
C PRO A 170 -22.62 -2.27 -31.07
N SER A 171 -22.45 -0.97 -30.85
CA SER A 171 -23.58 -0.13 -30.42
C SER A 171 -24.62 -0.07 -31.53
N LYS A 172 -25.86 0.28 -31.21
CA LYS A 172 -26.87 0.49 -32.25
C LYS A 172 -26.39 1.52 -33.28
N TYR A 173 -25.80 2.62 -32.81
CA TYR A 173 -25.23 3.66 -33.67
C TYR A 173 -24.17 3.11 -34.64
N VAL A 174 -23.15 2.40 -34.13
CA VAL A 174 -22.08 1.81 -34.96
C VAL A 174 -22.64 0.80 -35.96
N TYR A 175 -23.66 0.04 -35.56
CA TYR A 175 -24.33 -0.91 -36.45
C TYR A 175 -25.06 -0.23 -37.61
N GLU A 176 -25.85 0.82 -37.33
CA GLU A 176 -26.55 1.56 -38.40
C GLU A 176 -25.55 2.28 -39.31
N GLU A 177 -24.51 2.91 -38.75
CA GLU A 177 -23.48 3.61 -39.55
C GLU A 177 -22.71 2.64 -40.47
N LEU A 178 -22.42 1.43 -39.98
CA LEU A 178 -21.86 0.35 -40.79
C LEU A 178 -22.80 -0.05 -41.93
N LYS A 179 -24.09 -0.24 -41.62
CA LYS A 179 -25.09 -0.63 -42.61
C LYS A 179 -25.23 0.44 -43.71
N ASP A 180 -25.35 1.70 -43.33
CA ASP A 180 -25.42 2.84 -44.26
C ASP A 180 -24.17 2.93 -45.13
N THR A 181 -22.99 2.66 -44.55
CA THR A 181 -21.72 2.63 -45.30
C THR A 181 -21.70 1.49 -46.32
N LEU A 182 -22.15 0.30 -45.95
CA LEU A 182 -22.25 -0.83 -46.87
C LEU A 182 -23.25 -0.56 -48.01
N GLU A 183 -24.41 0.04 -47.70
CA GLU A 183 -25.41 0.42 -48.70
C GLU A 183 -24.90 1.50 -49.67
N ARG A 184 -24.16 2.51 -49.19
CA ARG A 184 -23.50 3.51 -50.06
C ARG A 184 -22.44 2.89 -50.96
N ARG A 185 -21.68 1.91 -50.47
CA ARG A 185 -20.67 1.19 -51.28
C ARG A 185 -21.31 0.38 -52.40
N LEU A 186 -22.45 -0.25 -52.13
CA LEU A 186 -23.25 -0.98 -53.13
C LEU A 186 -23.73 -0.07 -54.27
N GLN A 187 -24.07 1.19 -53.99
CA GLN A 187 -24.53 2.15 -55.01
C GLN A 187 -23.39 2.67 -55.90
N ASN A 188 -22.13 2.61 -55.44
CA ASN A 188 -20.99 3.26 -56.09
C ASN A 188 -20.02 2.29 -56.82
N GLN A 189 -20.16 0.96 -56.69
CA GLN A 189 -19.19 0.00 -57.23
C GLN A 189 -19.77 -1.00 -58.25
N ASN A 190 -19.14 -1.07 -59.43
CA ASN A 190 -19.24 -2.14 -60.44
C ASN A 190 -18.06 -3.14 -60.38
N THR A 191 -17.24 -3.14 -59.32
CA THR A 191 -15.99 -3.91 -59.23
C THR A 191 -15.74 -4.52 -57.86
N THR A 192 -15.06 -5.67 -57.84
CA THR A 192 -14.74 -6.49 -56.64
C THR A 192 -13.97 -5.75 -55.54
N PRO A 193 -14.18 -6.04 -54.24
CA PRO A 193 -13.54 -5.36 -53.11
C PRO A 193 -12.01 -5.40 -53.15
N SER A 194 -11.39 -4.22 -53.16
CA SER A 194 -9.94 -4.02 -53.11
C SER A 194 -9.38 -4.11 -51.69
N VAL A 195 -8.05 -4.01 -51.53
CA VAL A 195 -7.40 -3.92 -50.20
C VAL A 195 -7.75 -2.60 -49.52
N GLU A 196 -7.85 -1.53 -50.32
CA GLU A 196 -8.22 -0.19 -49.90
C GLU A 196 -9.64 -0.14 -49.34
N ASP A 197 -10.59 -0.84 -49.96
CA ASP A 197 -11.98 -0.91 -49.48
C ASP A 197 -12.10 -1.54 -48.08
N SER A 198 -11.35 -2.63 -47.84
CA SER A 198 -11.32 -3.30 -46.53
C SER A 198 -10.67 -2.43 -45.46
N CYS A 199 -9.56 -1.74 -45.79
CA CYS A 199 -8.90 -0.80 -44.88
C CYS A 199 -9.81 0.40 -44.55
N SER A 200 -10.48 0.96 -45.56
CA SER A 200 -11.46 2.03 -45.37
C SER A 200 -12.58 1.60 -44.42
N LEU A 201 -13.01 0.34 -44.45
CA LEU A 201 -14.10 -0.12 -43.57
C LEU A 201 -13.66 -0.22 -42.10
N HIS A 202 -12.42 -0.62 -41.82
CA HIS A 202 -11.86 -0.54 -40.47
C HIS A 202 -11.82 0.91 -39.96
N LEU A 203 -11.44 1.86 -40.83
CA LEU A 203 -11.45 3.28 -40.48
C LEU A 203 -12.87 3.82 -40.27
N ASP A 204 -13.84 3.45 -41.12
CA ASP A 204 -15.25 3.83 -40.94
C ASP A 204 -15.74 3.37 -39.55
N ILE A 205 -15.47 2.13 -39.16
CA ILE A 205 -15.83 1.60 -37.83
C ILE A 205 -15.12 2.38 -36.71
N LEU A 206 -13.84 2.69 -36.85
CA LEU A 206 -13.09 3.46 -35.85
C LEU A 206 -13.62 4.87 -35.70
N GLU A 207 -13.91 5.56 -36.80
CA GLU A 207 -14.51 6.90 -36.83
C GLU A 207 -15.90 6.88 -36.16
N SER A 208 -16.75 5.89 -36.46
CA SER A 208 -18.05 5.70 -35.78
C SER A 208 -17.93 5.44 -34.28
N LEU A 209 -16.85 4.78 -33.84
CA LEU A 209 -16.57 4.57 -32.41
C LEU A 209 -16.03 5.84 -31.74
N ALA A 210 -15.30 6.68 -32.48
CA ALA A 210 -14.74 7.94 -31.99
C ALA A 210 -15.82 9.00 -31.75
N SER A 211 -16.89 9.03 -32.56
CA SER A 211 -17.88 10.12 -32.57
C SER A 211 -18.54 10.41 -31.21
N SER A 212 -18.65 9.41 -30.33
CA SER A 212 -19.27 9.57 -29.00
C SER A 212 -18.31 10.08 -27.90
N TRP A 213 -17.02 10.25 -28.20
CA TRP A 213 -16.03 10.67 -27.19
C TRP A 213 -16.16 12.13 -26.80
N ALA A 214 -16.59 13.02 -27.70
CA ALA A 214 -16.81 14.42 -27.39
C ALA A 214 -17.82 14.59 -26.24
N GLU A 215 -19.00 13.97 -26.38
CA GLU A 215 -20.05 13.97 -25.35
C GLU A 215 -19.57 13.34 -24.04
N TYR A 216 -18.81 12.24 -24.11
CA TYR A 216 -18.27 11.58 -22.92
C TYR A 216 -17.27 12.46 -22.17
N VAL A 217 -16.39 13.15 -22.89
CA VAL A 217 -15.39 14.05 -22.33
C VAL A 217 -16.08 15.26 -21.69
N GLU A 218 -17.03 15.89 -22.37
CA GLU A 218 -17.80 17.02 -21.85
C GLU A 218 -18.58 16.63 -20.59
N TRP A 219 -19.29 15.50 -20.63
CA TRP A 219 -20.00 14.99 -19.46
C TRP A 219 -19.06 14.69 -18.29
N SER A 220 -17.89 14.09 -18.58
CA SER A 220 -16.89 13.81 -17.56
C SER A 220 -16.33 15.09 -16.94
N TRP A 221 -16.18 16.15 -17.74
CA TRP A 221 -15.73 17.45 -17.29
C TRP A 221 -16.71 18.05 -16.28
N GLY A 222 -18.01 18.03 -16.58
CA GLY A 222 -19.04 18.49 -15.64
C GLY A 222 -19.06 17.69 -14.32
N GLU A 223 -18.71 16.39 -14.34
CA GLU A 223 -18.54 15.63 -13.08
C GLU A 223 -17.34 16.07 -12.26
N VAL A 224 -16.22 16.43 -12.93
CA VAL A 224 -14.99 16.92 -12.30
C VAL A 224 -15.23 18.28 -11.67
N GLU A 225 -15.78 19.23 -12.42
CA GLU A 225 -16.12 20.58 -11.92
C GLU A 225 -17.08 20.50 -10.75
N SER A 226 -18.12 19.65 -10.83
CA SER A 226 -19.04 19.46 -9.71
C SER A 226 -18.36 18.96 -8.43
N GLN A 227 -17.27 18.19 -8.51
CA GLN A 227 -16.53 17.77 -7.32
C GLN A 227 -15.55 18.85 -6.83
N ASP A 228 -14.97 19.60 -7.77
CA ASP A 228 -14.05 20.70 -7.45
C ASP A 228 -14.77 21.87 -6.77
N ASP A 229 -15.96 22.22 -7.25
CA ASP A 229 -16.84 23.21 -6.61
C ASP A 229 -17.12 22.83 -5.16
N LYS A 230 -17.47 21.56 -4.89
CA LYS A 230 -17.72 21.06 -3.53
C LYS A 230 -16.50 21.20 -2.63
N ALA A 231 -15.30 20.99 -3.16
CA ALA A 231 -14.05 21.11 -2.41
C ALA A 231 -13.67 22.57 -2.12
N THR A 232 -14.13 23.51 -2.95
CA THR A 232 -13.74 24.93 -2.92
C THR A 232 -14.82 25.86 -2.35
N LEU A 233 -15.97 25.32 -1.90
CA LEU A 233 -17.11 26.09 -1.40
C LEU A 233 -16.72 27.11 -0.30
N PRO A 234 -17.13 28.39 -0.42
CA PRO A 234 -16.84 29.46 0.57
C PRO A 234 -17.45 29.27 1.96
N GLY A 235 -18.33 28.28 2.15
CA GLY A 235 -19.07 27.99 3.39
C GLY A 235 -18.29 27.20 4.44
N LEU A 236 -17.09 26.70 4.11
CA LEU A 236 -16.30 25.81 4.97
C LEU A 236 -15.72 26.48 6.24
N ARG A 237 -16.07 27.73 6.57
CA ARG A 237 -15.68 28.35 7.84
C ARG A 237 -16.33 27.64 9.05
N PHE A 238 -17.58 27.20 8.93
CA PHE A 238 -18.36 26.55 10.00
C PHE A 238 -19.19 25.36 9.46
N PRO A 239 -18.56 24.26 9.03
CA PRO A 239 -19.25 23.12 8.47
C PRO A 239 -20.05 22.37 9.56
N THR A 240 -21.27 21.98 9.21
CA THR A 240 -22.12 21.06 9.97
C THR A 240 -21.63 19.61 9.81
N GLU A 241 -22.14 18.69 10.63
CA GLU A 241 -21.86 17.24 10.49
C GLU A 241 -22.19 16.73 9.08
N LYS A 242 -23.30 17.22 8.51
CA LYS A 242 -23.71 16.93 7.13
C LYS A 242 -22.69 17.40 6.10
N ASP A 243 -22.07 18.56 6.30
CA ASP A 243 -21.04 19.07 5.38
C ASP A 243 -19.79 18.16 5.39
N LEU A 244 -19.48 17.51 6.52
CA LEU A 244 -18.37 16.56 6.61
C LEU A 244 -18.67 15.23 5.89
N GLU A 245 -19.90 14.74 6.03
CA GLU A 245 -20.38 13.57 5.26
C GLU A 245 -20.35 13.86 3.76
N ASP A 246 -20.84 15.04 3.34
CA ASP A 246 -20.85 15.47 1.95
C ASP A 246 -19.42 15.59 1.38
N LEU A 247 -18.45 16.07 2.17
CA LEU A 247 -17.03 16.12 1.80
C LEU A 247 -16.40 14.73 1.71
N PHE A 248 -16.74 13.81 2.62
CA PHE A 248 -16.26 12.44 2.58
C PHE A 248 -16.81 11.69 1.36
N GLU A 249 -18.10 11.85 1.05
CA GLU A 249 -18.71 11.33 -0.17
C GLU A 249 -18.07 11.91 -1.42
N ALA A 250 -17.79 13.22 -1.43
CA ALA A 250 -17.07 13.88 -2.53
C ALA A 250 -15.67 13.27 -2.72
N ALA A 251 -14.92 13.00 -1.64
CA ALA A 251 -13.62 12.35 -1.71
C ALA A 251 -13.69 10.95 -2.33
N GLN A 252 -14.69 10.15 -1.93
CA GLN A 252 -14.93 8.84 -2.54
C GLN A 252 -15.33 8.95 -4.02
N LYS A 253 -16.13 9.97 -4.37
CA LYS A 253 -16.55 10.21 -5.76
C LYS A 253 -15.38 10.65 -6.63
N VAL A 254 -14.52 11.56 -6.17
CA VAL A 254 -13.27 11.97 -6.85
C VAL A 254 -12.42 10.75 -7.20
N GLN A 255 -12.21 9.83 -6.25
CA GLN A 255 -11.45 8.60 -6.50
C GLN A 255 -12.11 7.69 -7.55
N ARG A 256 -13.44 7.53 -7.52
CA ARG A 256 -14.18 6.75 -8.52
C ARG A 256 -14.09 7.37 -9.91
N VAL A 257 -14.29 8.69 -10.03
CA VAL A 257 -14.20 9.41 -11.31
C VAL A 257 -12.77 9.32 -11.85
N ARG A 258 -11.75 9.56 -11.01
CA ARG A 258 -10.33 9.43 -11.41
C ARG A 258 -10.01 8.05 -11.99
N ARG A 259 -10.43 6.97 -11.31
CA ARG A 259 -10.22 5.60 -11.81
C ARG A 259 -10.91 5.36 -13.16
N ARG A 260 -12.12 5.93 -13.36
CA ARG A 260 -12.85 5.84 -14.63
C ARG A 260 -12.12 6.59 -15.75
N LEU A 261 -11.61 7.80 -15.48
CA LEU A 261 -10.84 8.59 -16.43
C LEU A 261 -9.52 7.93 -16.81
N LEU A 262 -8.80 7.33 -15.86
CA LEU A 262 -7.59 6.57 -16.14
C LEU A 262 -7.85 5.36 -17.06
N ARG A 263 -8.99 4.67 -16.88
CA ARG A 263 -9.42 3.61 -17.82
C ARG A 263 -9.71 4.18 -19.19
N ALA A 264 -10.39 5.32 -19.25
CA ALA A 264 -10.71 5.99 -20.52
C ALA A 264 -9.44 6.42 -21.27
N LEU A 265 -8.43 6.92 -20.55
CA LEU A 265 -7.12 7.25 -21.11
C LEU A 265 -6.45 6.03 -21.74
N SER A 266 -6.46 4.88 -21.04
CA SER A 266 -5.92 3.63 -21.58
C SER A 266 -6.65 3.16 -22.85
N VAL A 267 -7.96 3.40 -22.97
CA VAL A 267 -8.73 3.08 -24.19
C VAL A 267 -8.33 4.00 -25.33
N LEU A 268 -8.21 5.30 -25.10
CA LEU A 268 -7.76 6.27 -26.09
C LEU A 268 -6.32 5.99 -26.56
N ASP A 269 -5.41 5.66 -25.63
CA ASP A 269 -4.04 5.22 -25.95
C ASP A 269 -4.04 3.99 -26.86
N SER A 270 -4.90 3.01 -26.57
CA SER A 270 -5.02 1.80 -27.37
C SER A 270 -5.58 2.08 -28.78
N ASN A 271 -6.58 2.96 -28.89
CA ASN A 271 -7.15 3.38 -30.18
C ASN A 271 -6.13 4.18 -31.02
N TYR A 272 -5.34 5.04 -30.37
CA TYR A 272 -4.25 5.76 -31.04
C TYR A 272 -3.20 4.80 -31.60
N ALA A 273 -2.75 3.84 -30.77
CA ALA A 273 -1.79 2.82 -31.18
C ALA A 273 -2.34 1.89 -32.29
N LEU A 274 -3.64 1.62 -32.28
CA LEU A 274 -4.31 0.87 -33.35
C LEU A 274 -4.27 1.65 -34.67
N ALA A 275 -4.55 2.96 -34.64
CA ALA A 275 -4.44 3.81 -35.83
C ALA A 275 -3.00 3.88 -36.37
N ASP A 276 -1.98 3.91 -35.49
CA ASP A 276 -0.57 3.77 -35.89
C ASP A 276 -0.29 2.43 -36.57
N GLY A 277 -0.83 1.34 -36.04
CA GLY A 277 -0.71 0.02 -36.65
C GLY A 277 -1.34 -0.05 -38.05
N ILE A 278 -2.52 0.55 -38.23
CA ILE A 278 -3.19 0.63 -39.53
C ILE A 278 -2.36 1.47 -40.51
N ALA A 279 -1.88 2.65 -40.10
CA ALA A 279 -1.03 3.50 -40.93
C ALA A 279 0.27 2.80 -41.36
N ALA A 280 0.90 2.05 -40.45
CA ALA A 280 2.12 1.31 -40.76
C ALA A 280 1.89 0.15 -41.73
N HIS A 281 0.70 -0.47 -41.70
CA HIS A 281 0.36 -1.57 -42.60
C HIS A 281 -0.10 -1.08 -43.99
N PHE A 282 -0.60 0.16 -44.08
CA PHE A 282 -1.11 0.77 -45.31
C PHE A 282 -0.56 2.19 -45.52
N PRO A 283 0.76 2.35 -45.78
CA PRO A 283 1.43 3.64 -45.76
C PRO A 283 0.98 4.63 -46.86
N ASP A 284 0.50 4.12 -48.00
CA ASP A 284 0.13 4.93 -49.18
C ASP A 284 -1.38 5.17 -49.32
N ILE A 285 -2.18 4.63 -48.39
CA ILE A 285 -3.65 4.59 -48.49
C ILE A 285 -4.25 5.29 -47.27
N LEU A 286 -5.16 6.25 -47.50
CA LEU A 286 -5.99 6.91 -46.46
C LEU A 286 -5.20 7.71 -45.39
N THR A 287 -3.98 8.16 -45.69
CA THR A 287 -3.08 8.88 -44.77
C THR A 287 -3.74 10.10 -44.10
N THR A 288 -4.48 10.92 -44.85
CA THR A 288 -5.19 12.09 -44.32
C THR A 288 -6.29 11.71 -43.34
N ARG A 289 -7.07 10.65 -43.62
CA ARG A 289 -8.16 10.20 -42.72
C ARG A 289 -7.60 9.67 -41.41
N ILE A 290 -6.54 8.85 -41.48
CA ILE A 290 -5.88 8.33 -40.28
C ILE A 290 -5.28 9.47 -39.45
N ALA A 291 -4.66 10.47 -40.10
CA ALA A 291 -4.13 11.64 -39.41
C ALA A 291 -5.23 12.43 -38.68
N ASN A 292 -6.39 12.64 -39.32
CA ASN A 292 -7.54 13.32 -38.71
C ASN A 292 -8.08 12.54 -37.50
N TYR A 293 -8.31 11.24 -37.66
CA TYR A 293 -8.73 10.35 -36.57
C TYR A 293 -7.76 10.41 -35.38
N LYS A 294 -6.45 10.29 -35.64
CA LYS A 294 -5.42 10.38 -34.60
C LYS A 294 -5.43 11.73 -33.89
N ALA A 295 -5.65 12.83 -34.62
CA ALA A 295 -5.74 14.16 -34.03
C ALA A 295 -6.94 14.28 -33.09
N GLU A 296 -8.10 13.74 -33.48
CA GLU A 296 -9.32 13.71 -32.66
C GLU A 296 -9.11 12.89 -31.37
N ILE A 297 -8.62 11.65 -31.48
CA ILE A 297 -8.31 10.79 -30.32
C ILE A 297 -7.30 11.46 -29.39
N GLN A 298 -6.25 12.06 -29.94
CA GLN A 298 -5.23 12.77 -29.16
C GLN A 298 -5.80 14.01 -28.46
N SER A 299 -6.79 14.68 -29.04
CA SER A 299 -7.50 15.80 -28.42
C SER A 299 -8.28 15.33 -27.18
N HIS A 300 -9.12 14.30 -27.32
CA HIS A 300 -9.86 13.71 -26.20
C HIS A 300 -8.92 13.21 -25.09
N ARG A 301 -7.80 12.60 -25.48
CA ARG A 301 -6.77 12.11 -24.55
C ARG A 301 -6.21 13.23 -23.68
N ARG A 302 -5.88 14.38 -24.27
CA ARG A 302 -5.37 15.55 -23.53
C ARG A 302 -6.41 16.08 -22.54
N ASN A 303 -7.67 16.18 -22.95
CA ASN A 303 -8.75 16.63 -22.07
C ASN A 303 -8.93 15.70 -20.86
N ILE A 304 -8.90 14.39 -21.07
CA ILE A 304 -8.98 13.40 -19.97
C ILE A 304 -7.77 13.47 -19.03
N LEU A 305 -6.57 13.71 -19.58
CA LEU A 305 -5.35 13.89 -18.79
C LEU A 305 -5.46 15.13 -17.88
N LEU A 306 -5.94 16.26 -18.43
CA LEU A 306 -6.16 17.50 -17.69
C LEU A 306 -7.16 17.30 -16.55
N MET A 307 -8.31 16.67 -16.83
CA MET A 307 -9.29 16.30 -15.80
C MET A 307 -8.70 15.43 -14.68
N THR A 308 -7.78 14.52 -15.03
CA THR A 308 -7.14 13.62 -14.06
C THR A 308 -6.17 14.36 -13.15
N GLU A 309 -5.46 15.36 -13.66
CA GLU A 309 -4.63 16.26 -12.83
C GLU A 309 -5.50 17.17 -11.97
N HIS A 310 -6.57 17.78 -12.50
CA HIS A 310 -7.53 18.57 -11.69
C HIS A 310 -8.06 17.76 -10.51
N LEU A 311 -8.56 16.53 -10.73
CA LEU A 311 -9.04 15.66 -9.64
C LEU A 311 -7.95 15.30 -8.62
N LYS A 312 -6.66 15.33 -9.00
CA LYS A 312 -5.55 15.11 -8.08
C LYS A 312 -5.44 16.26 -7.09
N GLU A 313 -5.55 17.49 -7.60
CA GLU A 313 -5.53 18.72 -6.80
C GLU A 313 -6.76 18.80 -5.90
N THR A 314 -7.96 18.55 -6.46
CA THR A 314 -9.20 18.46 -5.68
C THR A 314 -9.10 17.41 -4.57
N SER A 315 -8.55 16.22 -4.87
CA SER A 315 -8.36 15.17 -3.85
C SER A 315 -7.39 15.60 -2.75
N TYR A 316 -6.33 16.33 -3.11
CA TYR A 316 -5.34 16.83 -2.14
C TYR A 316 -5.97 17.89 -1.23
N LEU A 317 -6.74 18.83 -1.80
CA LEU A 317 -7.46 19.84 -1.04
C LEU A 317 -8.48 19.21 -0.08
N LEU A 318 -9.31 18.27 -0.56
CA LEU A 318 -10.29 17.55 0.27
C LEU A 318 -9.61 16.83 1.45
N PHE A 319 -8.48 16.16 1.20
CA PHE A 319 -7.74 15.48 2.26
C PHE A 319 -7.20 16.46 3.31
N ASN A 320 -6.65 17.60 2.89
CA ASN A 320 -6.15 18.61 3.81
C ASN A 320 -7.28 19.23 4.65
N ILE A 321 -8.45 19.48 4.05
CA ILE A 321 -9.64 19.99 4.76
C ILE A 321 -10.07 18.97 5.83
N LEU A 322 -10.21 17.69 5.45
CA LEU A 322 -10.62 16.64 6.39
C LEU A 322 -9.59 16.44 7.51
N SER A 323 -8.28 16.45 7.19
CA SER A 323 -7.21 16.32 8.18
C SER A 323 -7.19 17.49 9.16
N PHE A 324 -7.21 18.73 8.65
CA PHE A 324 -7.25 19.93 9.49
C PHE A 324 -8.42 19.91 10.48
N ARG A 325 -9.58 19.40 10.04
CA ARG A 325 -10.78 19.31 10.88
C ARG A 325 -10.68 18.20 11.92
N ASN A 326 -10.15 17.03 11.55
CA ASN A 326 -9.87 15.96 12.51
C ASN A 326 -8.92 16.43 13.63
N ASP A 327 -7.90 17.22 13.26
CA ASP A 327 -6.96 17.79 14.24
C ASP A 327 -7.66 18.81 15.15
N LYS A 328 -8.53 19.66 14.59
CA LYS A 328 -9.32 20.63 15.38
C LYS A 328 -10.27 19.93 16.36
N PHE A 329 -11.03 18.93 15.91
CA PHE A 329 -11.93 18.15 16.80
C PHE A 329 -11.14 17.43 17.90
N SER A 330 -9.96 16.89 17.56
CA SER A 330 -9.07 16.28 18.55
C SER A 330 -8.57 17.29 19.59
N LEU A 331 -8.27 18.53 19.17
CA LEU A 331 -7.86 19.60 20.08
C LEU A 331 -8.98 20.01 21.04
N GLU A 332 -10.19 20.21 20.53
CA GLU A 332 -11.37 20.57 21.34
C GLU A 332 -11.74 19.43 22.31
N GLY A 333 -11.68 18.18 21.86
CA GLY A 333 -11.88 17.00 22.72
C GLY A 333 -10.82 16.89 23.83
N ASN A 334 -9.56 17.17 23.52
CA ASN A 334 -8.48 17.19 24.52
C ASN A 334 -8.66 18.31 25.55
N GLN A 335 -9.13 19.50 25.14
CA GLN A 335 -9.44 20.60 26.06
C GLN A 335 -10.61 20.25 26.98
N ALA A 336 -11.69 19.67 26.46
CA ALA A 336 -12.82 19.21 27.26
C ALA A 336 -12.39 18.11 28.26
N MET A 337 -11.53 17.19 27.84
CA MET A 337 -10.98 16.15 28.71
C MET A 337 -10.10 16.75 29.82
N GLN A 338 -9.26 17.73 29.51
CA GLN A 338 -8.45 18.45 30.53
C GLN A 338 -9.31 19.19 31.55
N GLN A 339 -10.42 19.82 31.12
CA GLN A 339 -11.38 20.45 32.03
C GLN A 339 -12.06 19.42 32.95
N SER A 340 -12.44 18.25 32.41
CA SER A 340 -13.00 17.16 33.20
C SER A 340 -11.99 16.62 34.24
N LEU A 341 -10.72 16.46 33.84
CA LEU A 341 -9.63 16.07 34.73
C LEU A 341 -9.37 17.09 35.84
N SER A 342 -9.41 18.39 35.54
CA SER A 342 -9.22 19.43 36.56
C SER A 342 -10.38 19.46 37.56
N LEU A 343 -11.61 19.26 37.07
CA LEU A 343 -12.80 19.14 37.91
C LEU A 343 -12.71 17.92 38.83
N MET A 344 -12.31 16.75 38.30
CA MET A 344 -12.06 15.55 39.12
C MET A 344 -10.96 15.77 40.16
N GLY A 345 -9.88 16.49 39.80
CA GLY A 345 -8.83 16.87 40.74
C GLY A 345 -9.36 17.73 41.89
N THR A 346 -10.25 18.68 41.58
CA THR A 346 -10.89 19.56 42.57
C THR A 346 -11.82 18.77 43.50
N ILE A 347 -12.64 17.86 42.93
CA ILE A 347 -13.51 16.96 43.71
C ILE A 347 -12.69 16.04 44.63
N ALA A 348 -11.57 15.49 44.13
CA ALA A 348 -10.70 14.63 44.92
C ALA A 348 -10.01 15.40 46.07
N GLN A 349 -9.64 16.67 45.84
CA GLN A 349 -9.08 17.55 46.87
C GLN A 349 -10.12 17.93 47.92
N GLN A 350 -11.35 18.24 47.50
CA GLN A 350 -12.48 18.46 48.41
C GLN A 350 -12.76 17.22 49.26
N GLY A 351 -12.82 16.03 48.65
CA GLY A 351 -13.01 14.77 49.37
C GLY A 351 -11.89 14.46 50.38
N ARG A 352 -10.64 14.87 50.11
CA ARG A 352 -9.55 14.79 51.10
C ARG A 352 -9.78 15.73 52.28
N GLN A 353 -10.20 16.97 52.03
CA GLN A 353 -10.51 17.94 53.09
C GLN A 353 -11.69 17.47 53.95
N ASP A 354 -12.75 16.96 53.32
CA ASP A 354 -13.91 16.41 54.02
C ASP A 354 -13.52 15.19 54.88
N SER A 355 -12.62 14.33 54.38
CA SER A 355 -12.07 13.22 55.14
C SER A 355 -11.25 13.68 56.36
N THR A 356 -10.44 14.74 56.22
CA THR A 356 -9.71 15.31 57.37
C THR A 356 -10.65 15.92 58.40
N THR A 357 -11.71 16.61 57.96
CA THR A 357 -12.73 17.20 58.84
C THR A 357 -13.51 16.11 59.58
N LEU A 358 -13.88 15.02 58.91
CA LEU A 358 -14.54 13.86 59.52
C LEU A 358 -13.66 13.14 60.54
N LYS A 359 -12.35 13.03 60.30
CA LYS A 359 -11.40 12.51 61.28
C LYS A 359 -11.31 13.39 62.52
N LEU A 360 -11.33 14.72 62.34
CA LEU A 360 -11.30 15.68 63.43
C LEU A 360 -12.58 15.62 64.29
N LEU A 361 -13.76 15.60 63.64
CA LEU A 361 -15.06 15.41 64.30
C LEU A 361 -15.14 14.07 65.05
N SER A 362 -14.64 12.99 64.44
CA SER A 362 -14.61 11.67 65.08
C SER A 362 -13.68 11.67 66.31
N MET A 363 -12.51 12.31 66.22
CA MET A 363 -11.59 12.46 67.36
C MET A 363 -12.25 13.22 68.52
N ILE A 364 -12.90 14.35 68.24
CA ILE A 364 -13.63 15.13 69.25
C ILE A 364 -14.73 14.28 69.88
N ALA A 365 -15.53 13.57 69.07
CA ALA A 365 -16.59 12.69 69.57
C ALA A 365 -16.04 11.55 70.45
N THR A 366 -14.92 10.91 70.08
CA THR A 366 -14.28 9.87 70.91
C THR A 366 -13.70 10.40 72.21
N LEU A 367 -13.34 11.69 72.29
CA LEU A 367 -12.86 12.31 73.54
C LEU A 367 -14.02 12.76 74.44
N TYR A 368 -15.09 13.30 73.85
CA TYR A 368 -16.22 13.85 74.59
C TYR A 368 -17.20 12.78 75.09
N LEU A 369 -17.44 11.70 74.35
CA LEU A 369 -18.38 10.65 74.76
C LEU A 369 -18.03 10.02 76.12
N PRO A 370 -16.77 9.61 76.38
CA PRO A 370 -16.38 9.04 77.66
C PRO A 370 -16.48 10.06 78.82
N ALA A 371 -16.09 11.32 78.57
CA ALA A 371 -16.14 12.37 79.59
C ALA A 371 -17.59 12.71 79.99
N SER A 372 -18.50 12.77 79.02
CA SER A 372 -19.93 12.98 79.26
C SER A 372 -20.56 11.80 80.01
N LEU A 373 -20.17 10.55 79.67
CA LEU A 373 -20.62 9.35 80.37
C LEU A 373 -20.17 9.33 81.84
N VAL A 374 -18.90 9.68 82.10
CA VAL A 374 -18.35 9.80 83.45
C VAL A 374 -19.06 10.91 84.23
N ALA A 375 -19.23 12.10 83.66
CA ALA A 375 -19.92 13.21 84.30
C ALA A 375 -21.37 12.85 84.68
N THR A 376 -22.08 12.10 83.81
CA THR A 376 -23.47 11.66 84.06
C THR A 376 -23.56 10.62 85.18
N ILE A 377 -22.56 9.72 85.30
CA ILE A 377 -22.51 8.76 86.41
C ILE A 377 -22.31 9.47 87.75
N PHE A 378 -21.40 10.45 87.83
CA PHE A 378 -21.10 11.20 89.06
C PHE A 378 -22.17 12.23 89.45
N SER A 379 -23.04 12.64 88.51
CA SER A 379 -24.18 13.54 88.78
C SER A 379 -25.50 12.80 89.00
N SER A 380 -25.50 11.48 88.91
CA SER A 380 -26.65 10.64 89.26
C SER A 380 -26.63 10.23 90.74
N ASN A 381 -27.79 9.87 91.32
CA ASN A 381 -27.94 9.38 92.70
C ASN A 381 -27.23 8.02 92.99
N LEU A 382 -26.29 7.58 92.15
CA LEU A 382 -25.55 6.33 92.30
C LEU A 382 -24.37 6.43 93.29
N ILE A 383 -23.95 7.64 93.68
CA ILE A 383 -22.88 7.88 94.67
C ILE A 383 -23.40 8.84 95.74
N GLU A 384 -23.47 8.38 96.99
CA GLU A 384 -23.95 9.16 98.14
C GLU A 384 -22.77 9.34 99.11
N LEU A 385 -22.43 10.59 99.43
CA LEU A 385 -21.38 10.93 100.40
C LEU A 385 -22.00 10.96 101.79
N LYS A 386 -21.48 10.14 102.70
CA LYS A 386 -21.88 10.17 104.11
C LYS A 386 -20.64 10.40 104.98
N SER A 387 -20.62 11.53 105.69
CA SER A 387 -19.57 11.88 106.64
C SER A 387 -19.77 11.12 107.95
N ASP A 388 -18.73 10.45 108.43
CA ASP A 388 -18.72 9.80 109.75
C ASP A 388 -18.04 10.70 110.79
N GLU A 389 -18.48 10.64 112.05
CA GLU A 389 -18.13 11.60 113.12
C GLU A 389 -16.66 11.60 113.60
N ASN A 390 -15.74 10.96 112.88
CA ASN A 390 -14.29 11.06 113.14
C ASN A 390 -13.46 11.55 111.94
N GLY A 391 -14.09 12.25 110.99
CA GLY A 391 -13.37 13.12 110.04
C GLY A 391 -12.56 12.40 108.95
N GLY A 392 -13.00 11.22 108.51
CA GLY A 392 -12.44 10.54 107.34
C GLY A 392 -13.53 10.19 106.33
N ASP A 393 -13.46 10.75 105.12
CA ASP A 393 -14.37 10.39 104.02
C ASP A 393 -14.00 9.02 103.44
N ARG A 394 -14.96 8.09 103.41
CA ARG A 394 -14.85 6.82 102.69
C ARG A 394 -16.03 6.61 101.75
N PHE A 395 -15.72 6.32 100.48
CA PHE A 395 -16.71 6.01 99.46
C PHE A 395 -17.31 4.61 99.67
N HIS A 396 -18.62 4.52 99.80
CA HIS A 396 -19.36 3.25 99.73
C HIS A 396 -20.18 3.21 98.44
N SER A 397 -19.90 2.26 97.53
CA SER A 397 -20.78 1.98 96.39
C SER A 397 -21.88 1.01 96.83
N ARG A 398 -23.14 1.27 96.46
CA ARG A 398 -24.27 0.35 96.73
C ARG A 398 -24.35 -0.85 95.79
N TYR A 399 -23.46 -0.94 94.79
CA TYR A 399 -23.34 -2.10 93.89
C TYR A 399 -21.87 -2.31 93.50
N THR A 400 -21.37 -3.55 93.61
CA THR A 400 -20.06 -3.95 93.09
C THR A 400 -20.20 -4.31 91.61
N VAL A 401 -19.74 -3.43 90.71
CA VAL A 401 -19.68 -3.73 89.27
C VAL A 401 -18.24 -4.07 88.92
N TYR A 402 -17.98 -5.34 88.55
CA TYR A 402 -16.70 -5.80 88.03
C TYR A 402 -16.57 -5.38 86.55
N ILE A 403 -15.79 -4.33 86.25
CA ILE A 403 -15.40 -4.01 84.87
C ILE A 403 -13.91 -4.31 84.72
N LYS A 404 -13.61 -5.41 84.03
CA LYS A 404 -12.25 -5.82 83.66
C LYS A 404 -11.89 -5.17 82.33
N MET A 405 -11.45 -3.91 82.33
CA MET A 405 -10.89 -3.28 81.13
C MET A 405 -9.36 -3.26 81.22
N LYS A 406 -8.72 -4.08 80.38
CA LYS A 406 -7.27 -4.06 80.14
C LYS A 406 -6.91 -2.75 79.44
N PHE A 407 -6.15 -1.90 80.12
CA PHE A 407 -5.38 -0.82 79.48
C PHE A 407 -3.96 -1.33 79.22
N THR A 408 -3.56 -1.34 77.95
CA THR A 408 -2.15 -1.46 77.55
C THR A 408 -1.76 -0.21 76.75
N SER A 409 -0.66 0.40 77.20
CA SER A 409 -0.03 1.66 76.80
C SER A 409 0.27 1.76 75.29
N ILE A 410 -0.01 2.89 74.64
CA ILE A 410 0.86 4.07 74.37
C ILE A 410 2.18 3.75 73.63
N PHE A 411 2.48 4.57 72.60
CA PHE A 411 3.79 5.17 72.19
C PHE A 411 4.07 5.02 70.67
N PHE A 412 3.99 6.15 69.92
CA PHE A 412 5.11 6.96 69.37
C PHE A 412 5.38 6.59 67.90
N THR A 413 5.72 7.46 66.94
CA THR A 413 6.39 8.78 66.91
C THR A 413 6.07 9.46 65.57
N ALA A 414 5.74 10.74 65.57
CA ALA A 414 5.86 11.61 64.40
C ALA A 414 7.05 12.55 64.62
N ALA A 415 8.06 12.49 63.75
CA ALA A 415 9.19 13.41 63.73
C ALA A 415 9.17 14.26 62.46
N LEU A 416 9.37 15.57 62.67
CA LEU A 416 9.48 16.65 61.69
C LEU A 416 10.62 16.42 60.68
N THR A 417 10.48 16.99 59.47
CA THR A 417 11.41 18.00 58.93
C THR A 417 10.77 18.78 57.76
N ALA A 418 10.59 20.08 57.94
CA ALA A 418 10.35 21.06 56.90
C ALA A 418 11.26 22.27 57.15
N THR A 419 12.11 22.60 56.17
CA THR A 419 12.93 23.82 56.04
C THR A 419 13.16 23.98 54.54
N SER A 420 13.14 25.13 53.88
CA SER A 420 12.99 26.55 54.24
C SER A 420 12.84 27.32 52.91
N LEU A 421 12.02 28.37 52.88
CA LEU A 421 11.93 29.36 51.79
C LEU A 421 13.00 30.45 51.94
N GLY A 422 13.47 31.03 50.84
CA GLY A 422 14.35 32.22 50.87
C GLY A 422 14.84 32.75 49.51
N ASN A 423 13.95 33.48 48.81
CA ASN A 423 14.11 34.77 48.09
C ASN A 423 15.07 35.01 46.87
N PRO A 424 14.80 36.07 46.06
CA PRO A 424 15.03 36.12 44.59
C PRO A 424 16.15 37.07 44.08
N LEU A 425 16.51 36.86 42.79
CA LEU A 425 17.09 37.72 41.71
C LEU A 425 18.21 38.75 42.00
N PRO A 426 19.15 38.94 41.04
CA PRO A 426 19.00 40.06 40.08
C PRO A 426 19.37 39.78 38.61
N GLU A 427 18.62 40.39 37.67
CA GLU A 427 19.06 40.87 36.34
C GLU A 427 20.02 42.08 36.54
N ASP A 428 20.95 42.50 35.68
CA ASP A 428 21.10 42.49 34.23
C ASP A 428 22.59 42.84 33.93
N ASP A 429 23.14 42.49 32.76
CA ASP A 429 23.82 43.48 31.89
C ASP A 429 24.28 42.87 30.55
N HIS A 430 23.99 43.61 29.49
CA HIS A 430 24.25 43.30 28.08
C HIS A 430 25.68 43.68 27.67
N HIS A 431 26.32 42.93 26.75
CA HIS A 431 27.10 43.48 25.62
C HIS A 431 27.60 42.38 24.62
N MET A 432 26.89 42.28 23.49
CA MET A 432 27.35 42.13 22.08
C MET A 432 28.25 40.96 21.59
N VAL A 433 27.64 40.14 20.70
CA VAL A 433 28.17 39.37 19.54
C VAL A 433 28.96 38.06 19.76
N GLN A 434 28.22 36.96 19.95
CA GLN A 434 28.19 35.80 19.04
C GLN A 434 26.80 35.15 19.18
N LYS A 435 26.20 34.68 18.08
CA LYS A 435 24.86 34.04 18.09
C LYS A 435 24.96 32.72 18.89
N ARG A 436 24.82 32.79 20.22
CA ARG A 436 24.96 31.63 21.12
C ARG A 436 23.98 30.55 20.69
N ALA A 437 24.50 29.39 20.29
CA ALA A 437 23.74 28.17 20.13
C ALA A 437 23.10 27.82 21.48
N THR A 438 21.78 27.95 21.60
CA THR A 438 21.04 27.55 22.80
C THR A 438 21.05 26.03 22.89
N SER A 439 21.84 25.50 23.82
CA SER A 439 21.90 24.07 24.14
C SER A 439 20.92 23.75 25.27
N CYS A 440 20.12 22.71 25.11
CA CYS A 440 19.09 22.31 26.06
C CYS A 440 19.26 20.84 26.44
N THR A 441 19.01 20.51 27.70
CA THR A 441 18.91 19.12 28.15
C THR A 441 17.47 18.86 28.57
N VAL A 442 16.87 17.82 28.02
CA VAL A 442 15.48 17.43 28.27
C VAL A 442 15.46 16.02 28.84
N SER A 443 14.82 15.84 29.99
CA SER A 443 14.61 14.54 30.63
C SER A 443 13.14 14.13 30.74
N ALA A 444 12.22 15.03 30.41
CA ALA A 444 10.79 14.75 30.37
C ALA A 444 10.27 14.80 28.92
N TYR A 445 9.52 13.79 28.50
CA TYR A 445 8.94 13.72 27.15
C TYR A 445 8.10 14.96 26.79
N SER A 446 7.34 15.50 27.75
CA SER A 446 6.51 16.70 27.57
C SER A 446 7.28 17.96 27.15
N SER A 447 8.59 18.00 27.42
CA SER A 447 9.45 19.15 27.13
C SER A 447 10.20 19.02 25.79
N VAL A 448 10.05 17.90 25.06
CA VAL A 448 10.76 17.67 23.79
C VAL A 448 10.30 18.66 22.71
N SER A 449 8.99 18.88 22.58
CA SER A 449 8.42 19.76 21.56
C SER A 449 8.84 21.23 21.75
N SER A 450 8.84 21.72 22.98
CA SER A 450 9.29 23.08 23.30
C SER A 450 10.79 23.24 23.06
N ALA A 451 11.61 22.25 23.46
CA ALA A 451 13.05 22.26 23.19
C ALA A 451 13.36 22.25 21.68
N LYS A 452 12.61 21.46 20.89
CA LYS A 452 12.72 21.41 19.42
C LYS A 452 12.62 22.81 18.80
N SER A 453 11.71 23.63 19.33
CA SER A 453 11.45 25.00 18.86
C SER A 453 12.44 26.03 19.40
N ALA A 454 13.01 25.84 20.58
CA ALA A 454 13.82 26.86 21.26
C ALA A 454 15.34 26.68 21.11
N CYS A 455 15.81 25.46 20.85
CA CYS A 455 17.22 25.09 21.04
C CYS A 455 17.88 24.66 19.74
N THR A 456 19.14 25.01 19.52
CA THR A 456 19.92 24.54 18.35
C THR A 456 20.64 23.21 18.63
N SER A 457 20.90 22.90 19.89
CA SER A 457 21.41 21.60 20.33
C SER A 457 20.54 21.07 21.48
N ILE A 458 20.10 19.82 21.39
CA ILE A 458 19.20 19.20 22.37
C ILE A 458 19.78 17.87 22.80
N THR A 459 20.03 17.72 24.10
CA THR A 459 20.34 16.43 24.71
C THR A 459 19.07 15.83 25.30
N LEU A 460 18.65 14.68 24.79
CA LEU A 460 17.53 13.89 25.29
C LEU A 460 18.08 12.86 26.28
N SER A 461 17.91 13.11 27.58
CA SER A 461 18.50 12.31 28.66
C SER A 461 17.45 11.45 29.35
N ASN A 462 17.57 10.12 29.21
CA ASN A 462 16.68 9.15 29.85
C ASN A 462 15.18 9.37 29.57
N ILE A 463 14.83 9.73 28.33
CA ILE A 463 13.44 9.99 27.96
C ILE A 463 12.63 8.70 28.05
N ALA A 464 11.56 8.73 28.84
CA ALA A 464 10.51 7.71 28.80
C ALA A 464 9.38 8.21 27.89
N VAL A 465 9.28 7.64 26.69
CA VAL A 465 8.23 7.96 25.72
C VAL A 465 6.93 7.25 26.15
N PRO A 466 5.79 7.95 26.29
CA PRO A 466 4.54 7.32 26.68
C PRO A 466 4.09 6.22 25.71
N ALA A 467 3.26 5.30 26.21
CA ALA A 467 2.73 4.20 25.40
C ALA A 467 1.94 4.71 24.19
N GLY A 468 2.25 4.19 23.00
CA GLY A 468 1.54 4.56 21.78
C GLY A 468 1.86 5.95 21.24
N GLN A 469 2.93 6.58 21.70
CA GLN A 469 3.37 7.89 21.25
C GLN A 469 4.71 7.80 20.51
N THR A 470 4.89 8.67 19.52
CA THR A 470 6.16 8.83 18.81
C THR A 470 7.04 9.83 19.54
N LEU A 471 8.34 9.54 19.71
CA LEU A 471 9.32 10.58 19.96
C LEU A 471 9.49 11.42 18.68
N ASP A 472 8.68 12.47 18.58
CA ASP A 472 8.58 13.30 17.38
C ASP A 472 9.67 14.37 17.29
N LEU A 473 10.71 14.04 16.52
CA LEU A 473 11.79 14.92 16.10
C LEU A 473 11.67 15.27 14.61
N THR A 474 10.45 15.32 14.07
CA THR A 474 10.20 15.84 12.73
C THR A 474 10.23 17.37 12.70
N GLY A 475 10.54 17.95 11.54
CA GLY A 475 10.55 19.40 11.35
C GLY A 475 11.66 20.11 12.13
N LEU A 476 12.80 19.43 12.36
CA LEU A 476 13.96 20.05 13.00
C LEU A 476 14.49 21.22 12.16
N LYS A 477 14.96 22.26 12.85
CA LYS A 477 15.58 23.41 12.21
C LYS A 477 16.86 23.00 11.51
N SER A 478 17.20 23.73 10.44
CA SER A 478 18.41 23.45 9.69
C SER A 478 19.64 23.49 10.58
N GLY A 479 20.48 22.45 10.53
CA GLY A 479 21.71 22.36 11.34
C GLY A 479 21.51 21.93 12.80
N GLN A 480 20.29 21.62 13.23
CA GLN A 480 20.00 21.28 14.62
C GLN A 480 20.65 19.95 15.02
N VAL A 481 21.15 19.88 16.26
CA VAL A 481 21.84 18.70 16.81
C VAL A 481 20.99 18.06 17.89
N ILE A 482 20.71 16.76 17.76
CA ILE A 482 20.05 15.95 18.79
C ILE A 482 21.04 14.92 19.31
N THR A 483 21.24 14.89 20.61
CA THR A 483 22.08 13.92 21.31
C THR A 483 21.22 13.05 22.21
N PHE A 484 21.18 11.74 21.99
CA PHE A 484 20.58 10.79 22.92
C PHE A 484 21.58 10.48 24.04
N ALA A 485 21.14 10.58 25.29
CA ALA A 485 21.94 10.29 26.48
C ALA A 485 21.18 9.37 27.43
N GLY A 486 21.91 8.48 28.12
CA GLY A 486 21.30 7.49 29.01
C GLY A 486 20.39 6.51 28.27
N ARG A 487 19.33 6.03 28.94
CA ARG A 487 18.43 5.00 28.41
C ARG A 487 17.07 5.60 28.02
N THR A 488 16.82 5.74 26.72
CA THR A 488 15.48 6.09 26.21
C THR A 488 14.61 4.84 26.15
N THR A 489 13.38 4.91 26.64
CA THR A 489 12.42 3.79 26.69
C THR A 489 11.08 4.17 26.10
N PHE A 490 10.26 3.18 25.78
CA PHE A 490 8.94 3.37 25.16
C PHE A 490 7.88 2.57 25.92
N GLY A 491 6.73 3.19 26.22
CA GLY A 491 5.61 2.51 26.84
C GLY A 491 4.98 1.45 25.90
N TYR A 492 4.46 0.37 26.48
CA TYR A 492 3.87 -0.72 25.72
C TYR A 492 2.49 -0.36 25.16
N LYS A 493 2.32 -0.52 23.85
CA LYS A 493 1.04 -0.53 23.14
C LYS A 493 1.18 -1.37 21.89
N GLU A 494 0.13 -2.06 21.45
CA GLU A 494 0.09 -2.70 20.13
C GLU A 494 -0.38 -1.66 19.09
N TRP A 495 0.56 -1.14 18.31
CA TRP A 495 0.35 -0.09 17.30
C TRP A 495 1.48 -0.13 16.27
N GLU A 496 1.32 0.55 15.14
CA GLU A 496 2.26 0.43 14.01
C GLU A 496 3.53 1.29 14.16
N GLY A 497 3.56 2.20 15.13
CA GLY A 497 4.67 3.14 15.32
C GLY A 497 4.61 4.33 14.34
N PRO A 498 5.76 5.01 14.09
CA PRO A 498 7.09 4.68 14.60
C PRO A 498 7.32 5.11 16.05
N LEU A 499 8.27 4.47 16.74
CA LEU A 499 8.71 4.85 18.08
C LEU A 499 9.49 6.17 18.08
N VAL A 500 10.34 6.41 17.08
CA VAL A 500 11.10 7.64 16.86
C VAL A 500 10.91 8.08 15.42
N SER A 501 10.67 9.38 15.20
CA SER A 501 10.58 9.95 13.85
C SER A 501 11.44 11.20 13.75
N VAL A 502 12.27 11.29 12.71
CA VAL A 502 13.21 12.39 12.50
C VAL A 502 13.11 12.91 11.07
N SER A 503 12.98 14.23 10.91
CA SER A 503 13.06 14.89 9.60
C SER A 503 13.66 16.30 9.73
N GLY A 504 14.25 16.80 8.64
CA GLY A 504 14.94 18.08 8.62
C GLY A 504 16.12 18.11 7.64
N THR A 505 16.79 19.26 7.57
CA THR A 505 17.95 19.48 6.69
C THR A 505 19.19 19.77 7.52
N GLY A 506 20.35 19.22 7.19
CA GLY A 506 21.58 19.51 7.94
C GLY A 506 21.59 19.01 9.38
N VAL A 507 20.64 18.15 9.77
CA VAL A 507 20.50 17.74 11.18
C VAL A 507 21.53 16.70 11.55
N LYS A 508 21.92 16.68 12.82
CA LYS A 508 22.87 15.71 13.37
C LYS A 508 22.23 14.97 14.53
N ILE A 509 22.09 13.66 14.40
CA ILE A 509 21.61 12.78 15.47
C ILE A 509 22.79 12.00 16.02
N ILE A 510 23.02 12.05 17.33
CA ILE A 510 24.21 11.50 17.98
C ILE A 510 23.78 10.63 19.16
N GLY A 511 24.34 9.43 19.27
CA GLY A 511 24.32 8.68 20.53
C GLY A 511 25.51 9.07 21.39
N ALA A 512 25.27 9.57 22.61
CA ALA A 512 26.32 9.78 23.59
C ALA A 512 26.91 8.44 24.04
N SER A 513 28.11 8.48 24.64
CA SER A 513 28.73 7.28 25.20
C SER A 513 27.81 6.60 26.21
N GLY A 514 27.61 5.28 26.07
CA GLY A 514 26.72 4.49 26.91
C GLY A 514 25.22 4.76 26.70
N SER A 515 24.82 5.61 25.75
CA SER A 515 23.41 5.83 25.44
C SER A 515 22.80 4.63 24.72
N VAL A 516 21.52 4.37 24.99
CA VAL A 516 20.76 3.31 24.34
C VAL A 516 19.31 3.75 24.13
N LEU A 517 18.79 3.49 22.94
CA LEU A 517 17.36 3.54 22.66
C LEU A 517 16.85 2.11 22.80
N ASP A 518 16.19 1.83 23.91
CA ASP A 518 15.77 0.48 24.29
C ASP A 518 14.29 0.28 24.00
N GLY A 519 13.99 -0.54 22.99
CA GLY A 519 12.64 -0.87 22.57
C GLY A 519 11.94 -1.84 23.53
N GLU A 520 12.70 -2.59 24.33
CA GLU A 520 12.21 -3.69 25.16
C GLU A 520 11.24 -4.60 24.38
N GLY A 521 11.67 -5.00 23.17
CA GLY A 521 10.88 -5.65 22.11
C GLY A 521 10.27 -6.99 22.50
N ALA A 522 10.83 -7.67 23.51
CA ALA A 522 10.28 -8.90 24.07
C ALA A 522 8.81 -8.78 24.53
N ARG A 523 8.34 -7.57 24.83
CA ARG A 523 6.92 -7.31 25.14
C ARG A 523 6.00 -7.58 23.93
N TRP A 524 6.50 -7.45 22.70
CA TRP A 524 5.77 -7.68 21.45
C TRP A 524 6.14 -8.98 20.74
N TRP A 525 7.37 -9.46 20.88
CA TRP A 525 7.85 -10.63 20.14
C TRP A 525 6.99 -11.88 20.39
N ASP A 526 6.51 -12.46 19.30
CA ASP A 526 5.56 -13.57 19.27
C ASP A 526 5.91 -14.60 18.17
N GLY A 527 7.12 -14.51 17.62
CA GLY A 527 7.61 -15.35 16.51
C GLY A 527 7.03 -14.99 15.13
N LYS A 528 6.13 -14.00 15.04
CA LYS A 528 5.41 -13.66 13.80
C LYS A 528 5.80 -12.31 13.19
N GLY A 529 6.50 -11.47 13.94
CA GLY A 529 7.03 -10.20 13.44
C GLY A 529 5.95 -9.32 12.81
N GLY A 530 6.20 -8.79 11.62
CA GLY A 530 5.22 -8.02 10.84
C GLY A 530 4.24 -8.87 10.02
N ASN A 531 4.38 -10.20 10.02
CA ASN A 531 3.55 -11.11 9.22
C ASN A 531 2.25 -11.54 9.93
N GLY A 532 2.04 -11.11 11.18
CA GLY A 532 0.84 -11.38 11.95
C GLY A 532 1.08 -11.33 13.46
N GLY A 533 0.10 -11.80 14.24
CA GLY A 533 0.16 -11.76 15.70
C GLY A 533 -0.13 -10.37 16.25
N LYS A 534 0.62 -9.94 17.28
CA LYS A 534 0.51 -8.59 17.85
C LYS A 534 0.91 -7.54 16.82
N THR A 535 0.25 -6.38 16.83
CA THR A 535 0.72 -5.20 16.08
C THR A 535 1.96 -4.62 16.77
N LYS A 536 3.06 -4.47 16.02
CA LYS A 536 4.37 -4.11 16.56
C LYS A 536 4.82 -2.78 15.97
N PRO A 537 5.29 -1.81 16.78
CA PRO A 537 5.68 -0.52 16.25
C PRO A 537 7.04 -0.58 15.59
N LYS A 538 7.14 -0.01 14.37
CA LYS A 538 8.44 0.25 13.73
C LYS A 538 9.29 1.18 14.61
N PHE A 539 10.61 1.05 14.57
CA PHE A 539 11.45 1.78 15.51
C PHE A 539 11.75 3.22 15.09
N PHE A 540 12.53 3.42 14.03
CA PHE A 540 13.14 4.72 13.67
C PHE A 540 12.78 5.12 12.25
N ALA A 541 11.90 6.11 12.09
CA ALA A 541 11.61 6.72 10.80
C ALA A 541 12.61 7.85 10.52
N ALA A 542 13.54 7.60 9.60
CA ALA A 542 14.50 8.56 9.05
C ALA A 542 13.96 9.14 7.73
N HIS A 543 12.75 9.70 7.77
CA HIS A 543 12.00 10.11 6.59
C HIS A 543 12.23 11.59 6.28
N SER A 544 12.34 11.94 4.99
CA SER A 544 12.54 13.33 4.55
C SER A 544 13.75 14.03 5.20
N LEU A 545 14.76 13.26 5.59
CA LEU A 545 16.05 13.79 6.04
C LEU A 545 16.91 14.18 4.84
N LYS A 546 17.50 15.38 4.90
CA LYS A 546 18.31 15.94 3.80
C LYS A 546 19.67 16.40 4.30
N SER A 547 20.74 16.02 3.63
CA SER A 547 22.11 16.46 3.97
C SER A 547 22.43 16.31 5.47
N SER A 548 22.04 15.17 6.05
CA SER A 548 21.97 14.97 7.51
C SER A 548 22.81 13.77 7.95
N SER A 549 23.06 13.64 9.24
CA SER A 549 23.87 12.54 9.79
C SER A 549 23.27 11.90 11.04
N ILE A 550 23.49 10.59 11.18
CA ILE A 550 23.18 9.79 12.36
C ILE A 550 24.47 9.10 12.79
N ALA A 551 24.94 9.30 14.01
CA ALA A 551 26.24 8.80 14.45
C ALA A 551 26.15 8.12 15.82
N SER A 552 26.78 6.95 15.95
CA SER A 552 26.98 6.24 17.23
C SER A 552 25.68 5.93 18.00
N VAL A 553 24.55 5.81 17.30
CA VAL A 553 23.27 5.43 17.91
C VAL A 553 23.25 3.94 18.19
N THR A 554 22.90 3.57 19.43
CA THR A 554 22.67 2.19 19.83
C THR A 554 21.19 1.94 20.02
N ILE A 555 20.62 1.01 19.27
CA ILE A 555 19.24 0.53 19.41
C ILE A 555 19.29 -0.89 19.95
N LYS A 556 18.50 -1.15 20.99
CA LYS A 556 18.41 -2.46 21.63
C LYS A 556 16.96 -2.96 21.60
N ASP A 557 16.82 -4.26 21.34
CA ASP A 557 15.58 -5.01 21.42
C ASP A 557 14.40 -4.29 20.72
N ALA A 558 14.54 -4.00 19.44
CA ALA A 558 13.47 -3.39 18.64
C ALA A 558 12.27 -4.35 18.49
N PRO A 559 11.01 -3.86 18.56
CA PRO A 559 9.82 -4.72 18.40
C PRO A 559 9.72 -5.40 17.03
N VAL A 560 10.16 -4.72 15.97
CA VAL A 560 10.16 -5.17 14.56
C VAL A 560 11.28 -4.41 13.81
N GLN A 561 11.07 -3.91 12.58
CA GLN A 561 12.10 -3.21 11.80
C GLN A 561 12.62 -1.94 12.49
N VAL A 562 13.91 -1.66 12.30
CA VAL A 562 14.67 -0.62 12.99
C VAL A 562 14.67 0.69 12.21
N PHE A 563 15.61 0.91 11.29
CA PHE A 563 15.66 2.15 10.51
C PHE A 563 14.86 2.01 9.22
N SER A 564 13.91 2.92 9.03
CA SER A 564 13.20 3.11 7.76
C SER A 564 13.62 4.42 7.12
N PHE A 565 14.23 4.35 5.93
CA PHE A 565 14.52 5.51 5.08
C PHE A 565 13.46 5.62 3.99
N SER A 566 12.88 6.82 3.87
CA SER A 566 11.92 7.15 2.83
C SER A 566 12.03 8.62 2.48
N SER A 567 12.15 8.94 1.19
CA SER A 567 12.35 10.30 0.70
C SER A 567 13.55 11.00 1.35
N ALA A 568 14.57 10.24 1.75
CA ALA A 568 15.79 10.74 2.34
C ALA A 568 16.83 11.02 1.26
N THR A 569 17.61 12.09 1.41
CA THR A 569 18.63 12.48 0.44
C THR A 569 19.92 12.90 1.14
N SER A 570 21.06 12.36 0.73
CA SER A 570 22.37 12.73 1.30
C SER A 570 22.43 12.52 2.82
N VAL A 571 22.11 11.30 3.27
CA VAL A 571 22.12 10.95 4.69
C VAL A 571 23.27 9.98 4.98
N THR A 572 24.07 10.30 6.00
CA THR A 572 25.18 9.46 6.44
C THR A 572 24.92 8.88 7.83
N VAL A 573 24.95 7.56 7.94
CA VAL A 573 24.83 6.81 9.19
C VAL A 573 26.19 6.20 9.53
N THR A 574 26.77 6.57 10.67
CA THR A 574 28.12 6.12 11.07
C THR A 574 28.10 5.37 12.39
N LYS A 575 28.73 4.20 12.40
CA LYS A 575 28.89 3.33 13.56
C LYS A 575 27.59 3.08 14.36
N PRO A 576 26.43 2.83 13.71
CA PRO A 576 25.23 2.44 14.45
C PRO A 576 25.42 1.03 15.03
N THR A 577 24.85 0.79 16.21
CA THR A 577 24.74 -0.55 16.80
C THR A 577 23.28 -0.94 16.94
N ILE A 578 22.90 -2.09 16.38
CA ILE A 578 21.56 -2.67 16.49
C ILE A 578 21.72 -4.02 17.18
N ASP A 579 21.28 -4.10 18.43
CA ASP A 579 21.41 -5.29 19.25
C ASP A 579 20.03 -5.87 19.59
N ASN A 580 19.57 -6.78 18.73
CA ASN A 580 18.34 -7.55 18.92
C ASN A 580 18.65 -9.02 19.24
N LYS A 581 19.82 -9.35 19.81
CA LYS A 581 20.22 -10.75 20.11
C LYS A 581 19.17 -11.48 20.96
N ASN A 582 18.50 -10.77 21.87
CA ASN A 582 17.49 -11.38 22.74
C ASN A 582 16.31 -11.95 21.93
N GLY A 583 16.07 -11.44 20.72
CA GLY A 583 15.06 -11.95 19.80
C GLY A 583 15.31 -13.40 19.34
N ASP A 584 16.56 -13.88 19.40
CA ASP A 584 16.88 -15.28 19.09
C ASP A 584 16.31 -16.25 20.14
N THR A 585 16.08 -15.77 21.38
CA THR A 585 15.55 -16.58 22.48
C THR A 585 14.17 -17.10 22.10
N ASN A 586 14.02 -18.43 22.10
CA ASN A 586 12.80 -19.13 21.67
C ASN A 586 12.32 -18.74 20.26
N SER A 587 13.20 -18.17 19.43
CA SER A 587 12.88 -17.70 18.07
C SER A 587 11.70 -16.73 18.00
N LEU A 588 11.56 -15.86 19.01
CA LEU A 588 10.41 -14.94 19.12
C LEU A 588 10.60 -13.64 18.33
N GLY A 589 11.83 -13.16 18.17
CA GLY A 589 12.16 -12.02 17.32
C GLY A 589 12.01 -12.38 15.84
N HIS A 590 11.29 -11.57 15.08
CA HIS A 590 11.05 -11.79 13.66
C HIS A 590 10.78 -10.47 12.93
N ASN A 591 11.24 -10.34 11.69
CA ASN A 591 11.23 -9.09 10.90
C ASN A 591 11.89 -7.91 11.64
N THR A 592 13.02 -8.16 12.29
CA THR A 592 13.82 -7.15 13.00
C THR A 592 14.88 -6.52 12.09
N ASP A 593 14.49 -6.19 10.86
CA ASP A 593 15.34 -5.62 9.82
C ASP A 593 16.09 -4.38 10.33
N ALA A 594 17.38 -4.28 10.04
CA ALA A 594 18.21 -3.19 10.56
C ALA A 594 18.06 -1.89 9.75
N PHE A 595 18.19 -1.97 8.43
CA PHE A 595 18.08 -0.82 7.53
C PHE A 595 17.19 -1.13 6.33
N ASP A 596 15.98 -0.60 6.33
CA ASP A 596 15.06 -0.62 5.21
C ASP A 596 15.16 0.69 4.43
N ILE A 597 15.58 0.60 3.16
CA ILE A 597 15.70 1.77 2.28
C ILE A 597 14.66 1.71 1.17
N GLY A 598 13.86 2.77 1.06
CA GLY A 598 12.94 2.99 -0.04
C GLY A 598 12.97 4.44 -0.49
N ASN A 599 12.70 4.70 -1.77
CA ASN A 599 12.53 6.04 -2.34
C ASN A 599 13.57 7.07 -1.84
N SER A 600 14.85 6.70 -1.79
CA SER A 600 15.91 7.53 -1.19
C SER A 600 17.12 7.60 -2.11
N ASP A 601 17.94 8.62 -1.92
CA ASP A 601 19.10 8.91 -2.77
C ASP A 601 20.32 9.34 -1.92
N HIS A 602 21.53 8.95 -2.31
CA HIS A 602 22.76 9.30 -1.58
C HIS A 602 22.73 8.91 -0.09
N ILE A 603 22.43 7.64 0.20
CA ILE A 603 22.45 7.10 1.57
C ILE A 603 23.77 6.38 1.80
N THR A 604 24.52 6.76 2.84
CA THR A 604 25.76 6.07 3.24
C THR A 604 25.60 5.51 4.63
N ILE A 605 25.86 4.21 4.78
CA ILE A 605 25.90 3.50 6.06
C ILE A 605 27.32 2.93 6.22
N ASP A 606 28.05 3.38 7.24
CA ASP A 606 29.44 3.01 7.47
C ASP A 606 29.65 2.49 8.90
N GLY A 607 30.25 1.31 9.03
CA GLY A 607 30.65 0.76 10.33
C GLY A 607 29.49 0.20 11.16
N ALA A 608 28.39 -0.19 10.54
CA ALA A 608 27.23 -0.73 11.26
C ALA A 608 27.56 -2.07 11.93
N THR A 609 27.13 -2.25 13.18
CA THR A 609 27.15 -3.54 13.88
C THR A 609 25.72 -3.99 14.15
N VAL A 610 25.32 -5.12 13.58
CA VAL A 610 23.94 -5.60 13.59
C VAL A 610 23.87 -7.03 14.09
N TYR A 611 23.00 -7.25 15.08
CA TYR A 611 22.53 -8.56 15.51
C TYR A 611 21.00 -8.58 15.44
N ASN A 612 20.43 -9.40 14.58
CA ASN A 612 18.98 -9.43 14.35
C ASN A 612 18.49 -10.76 13.76
N GLN A 613 17.21 -10.82 13.40
CA GLN A 613 16.50 -12.00 12.90
C GLN A 613 15.94 -11.81 11.47
N ASP A 614 16.31 -10.72 10.79
CA ASP A 614 15.92 -10.48 9.39
C ASP A 614 17.03 -9.71 8.65
N ASP A 615 16.74 -8.98 7.58
CA ASP A 615 17.75 -8.32 6.77
C ASP A 615 18.64 -7.36 7.57
N CYS A 616 19.95 -7.47 7.37
CA CYS A 616 20.88 -6.45 7.86
C CYS A 616 20.71 -5.17 7.05
N LEU A 617 20.44 -5.32 5.75
CA LEU A 617 20.12 -4.24 4.82
C LEU A 617 19.09 -4.76 3.82
N ALA A 618 18.01 -4.00 3.59
CA ALA A 618 17.03 -4.26 2.55
C ALA A 618 16.78 -3.00 1.72
N ILE A 619 17.31 -2.97 0.49
CA ILE A 619 17.11 -1.86 -0.44
C ILE A 619 15.92 -2.18 -1.36
N ASN A 620 14.74 -1.67 -1.00
CA ASN A 620 13.50 -1.88 -1.75
C ASN A 620 13.42 -0.97 -2.99
N SER A 621 13.93 0.26 -2.88
CA SER A 621 14.14 1.21 -3.98
C SER A 621 15.09 2.34 -3.55
N GLY A 622 15.78 2.95 -4.51
CA GLY A 622 16.66 4.10 -4.29
C GLY A 622 17.91 4.10 -5.16
N THR A 623 18.63 5.21 -5.13
CA THR A 623 19.83 5.44 -5.97
C THR A 623 21.01 5.90 -5.11
N ASN A 624 22.25 5.63 -5.54
CA ASN A 624 23.47 6.10 -4.88
C ASN A 624 23.55 5.66 -3.41
N ILE A 625 23.40 4.36 -3.15
CA ILE A 625 23.40 3.81 -1.79
C ILE A 625 24.72 3.11 -1.50
N ILE A 626 25.35 3.43 -0.38
CA ILE A 626 26.60 2.84 0.08
C ILE A 626 26.38 2.18 1.44
N PHE A 627 26.77 0.91 1.56
CA PHE A 627 26.91 0.21 2.83
C PHE A 627 28.34 -0.33 2.92
N THR A 628 29.11 0.08 3.92
CA THR A 628 30.51 -0.34 4.03
C THR A 628 30.93 -0.62 5.47
N ASN A 629 31.96 -1.45 5.63
CA ASN A 629 32.56 -1.79 6.93
C ASN A 629 31.55 -2.38 7.94
N GLY A 630 30.51 -3.04 7.44
CA GLY A 630 29.45 -3.59 8.29
C GLY A 630 29.78 -4.95 8.86
N TYR A 631 29.24 -5.22 10.05
CA TYR A 631 29.18 -6.53 10.68
C TYR A 631 27.72 -6.91 10.88
N CYS A 632 27.27 -7.96 10.21
CA CYS A 632 25.90 -8.46 10.24
C CYS A 632 25.88 -9.87 10.82
N SER A 633 25.13 -10.11 11.89
CA SER A 633 25.04 -11.43 12.52
C SER A 633 23.61 -11.87 12.81
N GLY A 634 23.33 -13.16 12.61
CA GLY A 634 22.07 -13.81 12.99
C GLY A 634 20.95 -13.71 11.94
N GLY A 635 20.87 -12.58 11.23
CA GLY A 635 19.74 -12.26 10.35
C GLY A 635 19.74 -12.91 8.95
N HIS A 636 19.25 -12.18 7.94
CA HIS A 636 19.01 -12.69 6.58
C HIS A 636 19.99 -12.16 5.51
N GLY A 637 21.03 -11.43 5.91
CA GLY A 637 22.12 -11.00 5.03
C GLY A 637 22.00 -9.55 4.54
N LEU A 638 22.75 -9.24 3.47
CA LEU A 638 22.75 -7.93 2.81
C LEU A 638 21.96 -8.06 1.51
N SER A 639 20.78 -7.44 1.47
CA SER A 639 19.76 -7.68 0.45
C SER A 639 19.47 -6.46 -0.41
N ILE A 640 19.41 -6.68 -1.72
CA ILE A 640 18.60 -5.85 -2.62
C ILE A 640 17.20 -6.44 -2.70
N GLY A 641 16.20 -5.60 -2.42
CA GLY A 641 14.79 -5.90 -2.54
C GLY A 641 14.07 -6.21 -1.23
N SER A 642 12.80 -6.64 -1.28
CA SER A 642 12.13 -7.08 -2.53
C SER A 642 11.87 -5.92 -3.49
N VAL A 643 12.33 -6.01 -4.74
CA VAL A 643 12.09 -4.96 -5.75
C VAL A 643 10.88 -5.35 -6.60
N GLY A 644 9.89 -4.45 -6.70
CA GLY A 644 8.62 -4.69 -7.39
C GLY A 644 7.40 -4.54 -6.48
N GLY A 645 6.23 -4.28 -7.08
CA GLY A 645 4.95 -4.17 -6.35
C GLY A 645 4.76 -2.90 -5.52
N ARG A 646 5.64 -1.90 -5.64
CA ARG A 646 5.56 -0.59 -4.95
C ARG A 646 5.41 0.55 -5.96
N SER A 647 5.23 1.77 -5.47
CA SER A 647 5.20 2.99 -6.30
C SER A 647 6.56 3.28 -6.96
N ASN A 648 7.67 2.94 -6.28
CA ASN A 648 9.02 3.00 -6.80
C ASN A 648 9.67 1.61 -6.73
N ASN A 649 10.04 1.07 -7.89
CA ASN A 649 10.64 -0.26 -8.07
C ASN A 649 12.02 -0.18 -8.76
N VAL A 650 12.72 0.93 -8.57
CA VAL A 650 14.05 1.16 -9.15
C VAL A 650 15.08 1.14 -8.03
N VAL A 651 16.10 0.29 -8.21
CA VAL A 651 17.34 0.31 -7.46
C VAL A 651 18.47 0.55 -8.46
N ASP A 652 19.26 1.60 -8.23
CA ASP A 652 20.37 1.94 -9.12
C ASP A 652 21.60 2.40 -8.33
N THR A 653 22.79 2.06 -8.82
CA THR A 653 24.06 2.56 -8.30
C THR A 653 24.20 2.31 -6.79
N VAL A 654 24.39 1.04 -6.44
CA VAL A 654 24.53 0.60 -5.04
C VAL A 654 25.91 -0.01 -4.84
N THR A 655 26.59 0.33 -3.74
CA THR A 655 27.84 -0.31 -3.33
C THR A 655 27.73 -0.88 -1.92
N ILE A 656 27.87 -2.19 -1.80
CA ILE A 656 27.96 -2.91 -0.53
C ILE A 656 29.37 -3.47 -0.43
N SER A 657 30.16 -3.05 0.56
CA SER A 657 31.57 -3.42 0.60
C SER A 657 32.21 -3.62 1.96
N ASN A 658 33.36 -4.29 2.00
CA ASN A 658 34.21 -4.45 3.19
C ASN A 658 33.44 -4.96 4.41
N SER A 659 32.49 -5.88 4.20
CA SER A 659 31.52 -6.27 5.22
C SER A 659 31.58 -7.75 5.55
N GLN A 660 31.15 -8.10 6.76
CA GLN A 660 31.11 -9.47 7.27
C GLN A 660 29.67 -9.87 7.55
N ILE A 661 29.28 -11.06 7.08
CA ILE A 661 27.96 -11.66 7.33
C ILE A 661 28.18 -13.00 8.03
N VAL A 662 27.65 -13.14 9.24
CA VAL A 662 27.99 -14.23 10.16
C VAL A 662 26.72 -14.88 10.71
N ASN A 663 26.66 -16.22 10.74
CA ASN A 663 25.55 -16.98 11.35
C ASN A 663 24.15 -16.59 10.85
N SER A 664 24.08 -16.06 9.62
CA SER A 664 22.85 -15.59 8.97
C SER A 664 22.27 -16.64 8.02
N ASP A 665 21.00 -16.51 7.67
CA ASP A 665 20.37 -17.38 6.67
C ASP A 665 21.00 -17.21 5.30
N ASN A 666 21.25 -15.97 4.89
CA ASN A 666 21.86 -15.69 3.59
C ASN A 666 23.06 -14.75 3.74
N GLY A 667 23.99 -14.84 2.78
CA GLY A 667 25.05 -13.87 2.60
C GLY A 667 24.59 -12.71 1.71
N VAL A 668 25.01 -12.75 0.45
CA VAL A 668 24.60 -11.79 -0.58
C VAL A 668 23.21 -12.17 -1.10
N ARG A 669 22.28 -11.21 -1.17
CA ARG A 669 20.92 -11.48 -1.66
C ARG A 669 20.40 -10.41 -2.61
N VAL A 670 19.75 -10.86 -3.69
CA VAL A 670 18.92 -10.01 -4.57
C VAL A 670 17.58 -10.72 -4.78
N LYS A 671 16.49 -10.08 -4.39
CA LYS A 671 15.13 -10.62 -4.48
C LYS A 671 14.22 -9.66 -5.25
N THR A 672 13.64 -10.11 -6.36
CA THR A 672 12.65 -9.32 -7.11
C THR A 672 11.28 -10.01 -7.08
N VAL A 673 10.21 -9.21 -7.02
CA VAL A 673 8.84 -9.69 -6.86
C VAL A 673 8.36 -10.35 -8.16
N SER A 674 7.77 -11.54 -8.03
CA SER A 674 7.19 -12.28 -9.16
C SER A 674 6.07 -11.48 -9.82
N GLY A 675 6.10 -11.39 -11.16
CA GLY A 675 5.11 -10.67 -11.97
C GLY A 675 5.22 -9.15 -11.90
N ALA A 676 6.11 -8.59 -11.09
CA ALA A 676 6.29 -7.16 -10.98
C ALA A 676 7.17 -6.58 -12.10
N THR A 677 7.17 -5.25 -12.21
CA THR A 677 8.02 -4.46 -13.11
C THR A 677 8.95 -3.55 -12.32
N GLY A 678 10.15 -3.30 -12.84
CA GLY A 678 11.16 -2.46 -12.19
C GLY A 678 12.57 -2.72 -12.70
N SER A 679 13.58 -2.21 -11.99
CA SER A 679 14.98 -2.43 -12.32
C SER A 679 15.88 -2.46 -11.10
N VAL A 680 16.92 -3.28 -11.19
CA VAL A 680 18.07 -3.37 -10.29
C VAL A 680 19.31 -3.22 -11.17
N THR A 681 19.93 -2.05 -11.16
CA THR A 681 21.04 -1.71 -12.06
C THR A 681 22.25 -1.23 -11.26
N GLY A 682 23.46 -1.56 -11.71
CA GLY A 682 24.68 -0.96 -11.15
C GLY A 682 24.94 -1.29 -9.67
N VAL A 683 24.55 -2.49 -9.24
CA VAL A 683 24.78 -2.96 -7.87
C VAL A 683 26.15 -3.63 -7.78
N THR A 684 26.96 -3.25 -6.81
CA THR A 684 28.28 -3.84 -6.53
C THR A 684 28.34 -4.40 -5.12
N TYR A 685 28.70 -5.68 -5.00
CA TYR A 685 29.18 -6.29 -3.76
C TYR A 685 30.70 -6.49 -3.86
N SER A 686 31.47 -5.89 -2.95
CA SER A 686 32.94 -5.93 -3.00
C SER A 686 33.57 -6.26 -1.65
N ASN A 687 34.48 -7.24 -1.58
CA ASN A 687 35.15 -7.66 -0.35
C ASN A 687 34.15 -7.99 0.78
N VAL A 688 33.26 -8.95 0.51
CA VAL A 688 32.25 -9.42 1.47
C VAL A 688 32.65 -10.80 1.98
N LYS A 689 32.78 -10.94 3.29
CA LYS A 689 33.16 -12.20 3.95
C LYS A 689 31.95 -12.87 4.58
N LEU A 690 31.79 -14.17 4.31
CA LEU A 690 30.69 -15.00 4.79
C LEU A 690 31.21 -16.04 5.79
N SER A 691 30.48 -16.26 6.89
CA SER A 691 30.81 -17.32 7.84
C SER A 691 29.55 -17.93 8.45
N GLY A 692 29.44 -19.26 8.42
CA GLY A 692 28.33 -19.96 9.09
C GLY A 692 26.96 -19.65 8.48
N ILE A 693 26.89 -19.39 7.17
CA ILE A 693 25.62 -19.10 6.48
C ILE A 693 24.73 -20.35 6.41
N LYS A 694 23.44 -20.22 6.77
CA LYS A 694 22.56 -21.38 7.04
C LYS A 694 21.74 -21.85 5.83
N LYS A 695 21.40 -20.97 4.88
CA LYS A 695 20.58 -21.30 3.69
C LYS A 695 21.31 -21.06 2.37
N TYR A 696 21.71 -19.83 2.08
CA TYR A 696 22.33 -19.47 0.80
C TYR A 696 23.50 -18.51 0.96
N GLY A 697 24.71 -18.90 0.54
CA GLY A 697 25.84 -17.98 0.54
C GLY A 697 25.61 -16.78 -0.38
N ILE A 698 25.21 -17.05 -1.63
CA ILE A 698 24.73 -16.05 -2.58
C ILE A 698 23.38 -16.51 -3.14
N VAL A 699 22.37 -15.65 -3.10
CA VAL A 699 21.06 -15.92 -3.71
C VAL A 699 20.55 -14.74 -4.53
N ILE A 700 20.31 -14.96 -5.82
CA ILE A 700 19.76 -13.97 -6.75
C ILE A 700 18.55 -14.58 -7.42
N GLN A 701 17.35 -14.07 -7.14
CA GLN A 701 16.11 -14.72 -7.55
C GLN A 701 15.00 -13.74 -7.94
N GLN A 702 14.22 -14.12 -8.95
CA GLN A 702 13.18 -13.27 -9.57
C GLN A 702 11.76 -13.82 -9.44
N ASP A 703 11.51 -14.56 -8.37
CA ASP A 703 10.32 -15.38 -8.13
C ASP A 703 9.66 -15.10 -6.77
N TYR A 704 9.97 -13.97 -6.12
CA TYR A 704 9.57 -13.69 -4.75
C TYR A 704 8.10 -13.24 -4.65
N GLU A 705 7.31 -13.84 -3.76
CA GLU A 705 5.90 -13.50 -3.54
C GLU A 705 5.55 -13.61 -2.06
N ASN A 706 4.99 -12.55 -1.46
CA ASN A 706 4.47 -12.52 -0.08
C ASN A 706 5.42 -13.16 0.97
N GLY A 707 6.72 -12.91 0.87
CA GLY A 707 7.73 -13.40 1.81
C GLY A 707 8.30 -14.79 1.49
N SER A 708 7.89 -15.44 0.40
CA SER A 708 8.40 -16.75 -0.02
C SER A 708 8.72 -16.82 -1.53
N PRO A 709 9.70 -17.61 -1.96
CA PRO A 709 9.95 -17.87 -3.39
C PRO A 709 8.90 -18.82 -3.97
N THR A 710 8.47 -18.58 -5.22
CA THR A 710 7.52 -19.44 -5.95
C THR A 710 8.18 -20.58 -6.73
N GLY A 711 9.50 -20.52 -6.91
CA GLY A 711 10.30 -21.44 -7.73
C GLY A 711 10.27 -21.14 -9.23
N THR A 712 9.45 -20.19 -9.69
CA THR A 712 9.33 -19.83 -11.12
C THR A 712 9.65 -18.34 -11.33
N PRO A 713 10.79 -18.01 -11.94
CA PRO A 713 11.17 -16.61 -12.09
C PRO A 713 10.36 -15.92 -13.19
N THR A 714 10.08 -14.64 -12.98
CA THR A 714 9.55 -13.73 -14.00
C THR A 714 10.63 -12.75 -14.46
N ASN A 715 10.38 -12.01 -15.55
CA ASN A 715 11.41 -11.20 -16.22
C ASN A 715 11.08 -9.70 -16.30
N GLY A 716 10.07 -9.23 -15.54
CA GLY A 716 9.60 -7.84 -15.55
C GLY A 716 10.46 -6.88 -14.73
N VAL A 717 11.17 -7.37 -13.71
CA VAL A 717 12.24 -6.62 -13.04
C VAL A 717 13.57 -7.01 -13.67
N LYS A 718 14.34 -6.06 -14.22
CA LYS A 718 15.65 -6.37 -14.84
C LYS A 718 16.78 -6.24 -13.81
N ILE A 719 17.71 -7.20 -13.78
CA ILE A 719 18.93 -7.18 -12.97
C ILE A 719 20.12 -7.01 -13.92
N ASP A 720 20.56 -5.76 -14.10
CA ASP A 720 21.62 -5.39 -15.03
C ASP A 720 22.86 -4.87 -14.30
N LYS A 721 24.06 -5.13 -14.84
CA LYS A 721 25.33 -4.61 -14.29
C LYS A 721 25.56 -4.96 -12.81
N LEU A 722 25.13 -6.14 -12.37
CA LEU A 722 25.46 -6.67 -11.04
C LEU A 722 26.93 -7.09 -11.00
N LYS A 723 27.69 -6.54 -10.06
CA LYS A 723 29.11 -6.85 -9.87
C LYS A 723 29.34 -7.50 -8.51
N LEU A 724 29.91 -8.70 -8.50
CA LEU A 724 30.43 -9.36 -7.32
C LEU A 724 31.95 -9.48 -7.46
N THR A 725 32.69 -8.89 -6.52
CA THR A 725 34.15 -8.92 -6.49
C THR A 725 34.66 -9.26 -5.09
N GLY A 726 35.36 -10.40 -4.92
CA GLY A 726 35.90 -10.76 -3.61
C GLY A 726 34.82 -11.16 -2.59
N VAL A 727 33.79 -11.89 -3.01
CA VAL A 727 32.78 -12.46 -2.11
C VAL A 727 33.22 -13.86 -1.71
N THR A 728 33.66 -14.04 -0.47
CA THR A 728 34.32 -15.28 -0.03
C THR A 728 33.80 -15.77 1.31
N GLY A 729 33.86 -17.08 1.56
CA GLY A 729 33.56 -17.62 2.88
C GLY A 729 32.93 -19.00 2.89
N THR A 730 32.33 -19.33 4.03
CA THR A 730 31.76 -20.65 4.31
C THR A 730 30.26 -20.59 4.57
N VAL A 731 29.58 -21.63 4.11
CA VAL A 731 28.18 -21.93 4.42
C VAL A 731 28.10 -23.28 5.13
N ALA A 732 27.00 -23.54 5.86
CA ALA A 732 26.76 -24.83 6.49
C ALA A 732 26.64 -25.96 5.44
N SER A 733 26.98 -27.19 5.82
CA SER A 733 26.92 -28.34 4.89
C SER A 733 25.52 -28.63 4.32
N SER A 734 24.47 -28.27 5.06
CA SER A 734 23.08 -28.36 4.62
C SER A 734 22.65 -27.20 3.70
N ALA A 735 23.41 -26.11 3.67
CA ALA A 735 23.12 -24.90 2.89
C ALA A 735 23.51 -25.07 1.42
N THR A 736 23.21 -24.05 0.62
CA THR A 736 23.60 -23.96 -0.79
C THR A 736 24.63 -22.85 -0.96
N ASN A 737 25.72 -23.12 -1.70
CA ASN A 737 26.78 -22.13 -1.92
C ASN A 737 26.25 -20.92 -2.69
N VAL A 738 25.68 -21.17 -3.87
CA VAL A 738 25.13 -20.15 -4.77
C VAL A 738 23.83 -20.65 -5.39
N TYR A 739 22.83 -19.77 -5.43
CA TYR A 739 21.55 -20.01 -6.10
C TYR A 739 21.16 -18.81 -6.97
N ILE A 740 21.02 -19.03 -8.28
CA ILE A 740 20.68 -18.00 -9.26
C ILE A 740 19.46 -18.45 -10.04
N LEU A 741 18.33 -17.76 -9.85
CA LEU A 741 17.06 -18.04 -10.50
C LEU A 741 16.57 -16.79 -11.24
N CYS A 742 17.03 -16.63 -12.47
CA CYS A 742 16.71 -15.49 -13.32
C CYS A 742 15.57 -15.80 -14.29
N GLY A 743 14.75 -14.79 -14.58
CA GLY A 743 13.82 -14.83 -15.71
C GLY A 743 14.57 -14.81 -17.04
N SER A 744 13.91 -15.24 -18.12
CA SER A 744 14.55 -15.25 -19.44
C SER A 744 14.89 -13.82 -19.88
N GLY A 745 16.17 -13.59 -20.17
CA GLY A 745 16.71 -12.30 -20.61
C GLY A 745 16.57 -11.16 -19.59
N SER A 746 16.43 -11.44 -18.30
CA SER A 746 16.33 -10.40 -17.26
C SER A 746 17.54 -10.22 -16.38
N CYS A 747 18.56 -11.08 -16.51
CA CYS A 747 19.85 -10.92 -15.82
C CYS A 747 20.96 -10.74 -16.85
N THR A 748 21.58 -9.56 -16.91
CA THR A 748 22.51 -9.19 -17.99
C THR A 748 23.70 -8.39 -17.50
N ASN A 749 24.82 -8.45 -18.24
CA ASN A 749 26.02 -7.62 -18.02
C ASN A 749 26.65 -7.75 -16.63
N TRP A 750 26.63 -8.94 -16.04
CA TRP A 750 27.23 -9.14 -14.72
C TRP A 750 28.76 -9.13 -14.78
N THR A 751 29.37 -8.83 -13.64
CA THR A 751 30.80 -9.05 -13.40
C THR A 751 30.94 -9.95 -12.18
N TRP A 752 31.73 -11.01 -12.30
CA TRP A 752 31.86 -12.03 -11.26
C TRP A 752 33.34 -12.43 -11.11
N SER A 753 34.00 -11.94 -10.05
CA SER A 753 35.44 -12.15 -9.87
C SER A 753 35.80 -12.37 -8.40
N GLY A 754 36.75 -13.27 -8.12
CA GLY A 754 37.17 -13.56 -6.75
C GLY A 754 36.03 -14.05 -5.84
N VAL A 755 35.02 -14.72 -6.42
CA VAL A 755 33.91 -15.30 -5.66
C VAL A 755 34.24 -16.74 -5.29
N SER A 756 34.29 -17.04 -3.99
CA SER A 756 34.63 -18.36 -3.46
C SER A 756 33.80 -18.67 -2.21
N VAL A 757 32.64 -19.27 -2.42
CA VAL A 757 31.70 -19.66 -1.36
C VAL A 757 31.63 -21.18 -1.31
N THR A 758 31.97 -21.76 -0.17
CA THR A 758 32.21 -23.21 -0.04
C THR A 758 31.58 -23.80 1.22
N GLY A 759 31.55 -25.14 1.30
CA GLY A 759 31.05 -25.90 2.45
C GLY A 759 29.69 -26.53 2.23
N GLY A 760 28.79 -25.84 1.50
CA GLY A 760 27.45 -26.32 1.19
C GLY A 760 27.35 -27.00 -0.17
N LYS A 761 26.11 -27.25 -0.58
CA LYS A 761 25.74 -27.92 -1.83
C LYS A 761 25.84 -26.97 -3.03
N THR A 762 26.18 -27.51 -4.18
CA THR A 762 25.99 -26.85 -5.49
C THR A 762 24.53 -27.01 -5.92
N SER A 763 23.88 -25.91 -6.32
CA SER A 763 22.47 -25.95 -6.72
C SER A 763 22.30 -26.50 -8.14
N ALA A 764 21.44 -27.51 -8.28
CA ALA A 764 21.00 -28.02 -9.59
C ALA A 764 19.80 -27.25 -10.17
N LYS A 765 19.29 -26.23 -9.46
CA LYS A 765 18.05 -25.50 -9.81
C LYS A 765 18.31 -24.09 -10.34
N CYS A 766 19.55 -23.75 -10.65
CA CYS A 766 19.87 -22.45 -11.21
C CYS A 766 19.35 -22.33 -12.65
N THR A 767 18.78 -21.17 -13.01
CA THR A 767 18.12 -20.95 -14.30
C THR A 767 18.50 -19.59 -14.86
N ASN A 768 18.75 -19.54 -16.17
CA ASN A 768 19.14 -18.32 -16.91
C ASN A 768 20.33 -17.59 -16.27
N VAL A 769 21.31 -18.34 -15.79
CA VAL A 769 22.53 -17.81 -15.17
C VAL A 769 23.37 -17.08 -16.23
N PRO A 770 23.79 -15.82 -16.02
CA PRO A 770 24.73 -15.16 -16.92
C PRO A 770 26.04 -15.93 -17.02
N SER A 771 26.63 -16.03 -18.21
CA SER A 771 27.79 -16.89 -18.51
C SER A 771 29.03 -16.68 -17.63
N VAL A 772 29.17 -15.48 -17.04
CA VAL A 772 30.28 -15.13 -16.14
C VAL A 772 30.11 -15.69 -14.72
N ALA A 773 28.88 -16.01 -14.32
CA ALA A 773 28.54 -16.44 -12.97
C ALA A 773 28.41 -17.98 -12.91
N LYS A 774 28.60 -18.54 -11.71
CA LYS A 774 28.47 -19.98 -11.47
C LYS A 774 27.69 -20.25 -10.20
N CYS A 775 26.79 -21.22 -10.32
CA CYS A 775 26.39 -22.07 -9.21
C CYS A 775 27.36 -23.27 -9.15
#